data_AF-A0A6L8V6R2-F1
#
_entry.id   AF-A0A6L8V6R2-F1
#
_cell.length_a   1.000
_cell.length_b   1.000
_cell.length_c   1.000
_cell.angle_alpha   90.00
_cell.angle_beta   90.00
_cell.angle_gamma   90.00
#
_symmetry.space_group_name_H-M   'P 1'
#
loop_
_entity.id
_entity.type
_entity.pdbx_description
1 polymer ?
#
loop_
_entity_poly.entity_id
_entity_poly.type
_entity_poly.pdbx_seq_one_letter_code
_entity_poly.pdbx_strand_id
1 'polypeptide(L)'
;MKDAASEIRIQASSPSAYSNGGSFASGSFQGKPNVLQWQGTGANWVEYQFQVLTEGLYEIQATYRPLAGNGVGNAIVWDVTLDGQHPFREASSITLYRKWKDSRPILTNDDGDEVRPRSIEVPEWATNPLIDSEGAYAEPLKWYLSKGTHTIRLSGGEPVALEELRLTAPQVIRTYAEVSSHYPKSNPVQARAMILQAEDLDYKNDTSIKLFSDTDPRTVPLAKGRITYNTVGGRRWVYQNQEITWSFEVPETGKYKLGLRTLQNQFAQKSTFRNIKLDGKVPFREWLAYRFPYDSDWKGTQVETPDKKPYELYLEKGKHTVSIAVTHAPLKPILLGIDEVSLKLRAIEHDLRSLTGGLVDRNRTWKVREELPDLEGRLTQVAARLAELSKQLQQVNGGKDSSSQGLGTSSQDITKLLEKLDGIPYYSDQINLMIDKISNFIETLLQQSLQLDELYIVPVEQHFPKMEASWLSEIVGTVTNFFYSFQTRDNLSELDDRVLNVWVQRGRDYVDQLQQLADEAFTPESGIKVKVNLLPTSQLLVMSNAAGIQPDIALGLTQDLPVDYAIRGSVADLSKFPDFKEVYTRFSPGSWLPLYYNKGYYAIPETQSFQVLFYRKDIMKQLNLEVPQTWDDVYALLPTLQQNSLNFYSNYKDYTPFFYQNHSEFFEPNGLTTALNTPEGFKSFKQWTDLFNIYAVEKEVPSFYQHFRRGTMPIGVSDYNMYVQLSAAAPELNGRWGIAEIPGVKQPDGTIERWAGGGQRTGVIFEKSNKKDQAWKFLKWWNSAEVQARYGNDMEAVNGVAFRWNTSVAEAFVKLPWKLEDANVILKQWRWYKDVPNLPGGYFLEREIKNAWLRTVVDGTNSRSSLETAVMDIDRELRRKQQEFGFVDQDGRTVRTLDLPVVNKPWEGVDAYVK
;
A
#
# COMPACT_ATOMS: atom_id res chain seq x y z
N MET A 1 -6.12 -29.82 -24.17
CA MET A 1 -7.57 -29.74 -24.44
C MET A 1 -7.77 -29.13 -25.82
N LYS A 2 -8.89 -29.39 -26.51
CA LYS A 2 -9.17 -28.77 -27.81
C LYS A 2 -9.80 -27.38 -27.59
N ASP A 3 -9.51 -26.45 -28.50
CA ASP A 3 -10.15 -25.13 -28.50
C ASP A 3 -11.59 -25.23 -29.01
N ALA A 4 -12.46 -24.36 -28.53
CA ALA A 4 -13.84 -24.28 -28.96
C ALA A 4 -13.98 -23.88 -30.43
N ALA A 5 -15.06 -24.34 -31.08
CA ALA A 5 -15.35 -24.04 -32.49
C ALA A 5 -16.55 -23.09 -32.69
N SER A 6 -17.29 -22.76 -31.62
CA SER A 6 -18.54 -22.00 -31.68
C SER A 6 -18.55 -20.85 -30.68
N GLU A 7 -19.10 -19.69 -31.06
CA GLU A 7 -19.31 -18.54 -30.17
C GLU A 7 -20.60 -18.71 -29.36
N ILE A 8 -20.58 -18.31 -28.09
CA ILE A 8 -21.76 -18.26 -27.21
C ILE A 8 -21.93 -16.82 -26.72
N ARG A 9 -23.16 -16.32 -26.75
CA ARG A 9 -23.51 -14.98 -26.23
C ARG A 9 -24.52 -15.09 -25.10
N ILE A 10 -24.22 -14.43 -23.99
CA ILE A 10 -25.07 -14.33 -22.82
C ILE A 10 -25.49 -12.87 -22.70
N GLN A 11 -26.78 -12.59 -22.84
CA GLN A 11 -27.33 -11.25 -22.66
C GLN A 11 -27.43 -10.93 -21.17
N ALA A 12 -26.79 -9.85 -20.73
CA ALA A 12 -26.68 -9.55 -19.31
C ALA A 12 -28.02 -9.12 -18.68
N SER A 13 -28.92 -8.52 -19.44
CA SER A 13 -30.25 -8.10 -18.95
C SER A 13 -31.20 -9.24 -18.58
N SER A 14 -30.88 -10.48 -18.92
CA SER A 14 -31.71 -11.67 -18.66
C SER A 14 -31.00 -12.68 -17.74
N PRO A 15 -30.67 -12.32 -16.49
CA PRO A 15 -30.05 -13.24 -15.55
C PRO A 15 -31.02 -14.37 -15.15
N SER A 16 -30.48 -15.56 -14.92
CA SER A 16 -31.26 -16.69 -14.38
C SER A 16 -31.54 -16.54 -12.88
N ALA A 17 -30.64 -15.87 -12.15
CA ALA A 17 -30.81 -15.50 -10.75
C ALA A 17 -29.88 -14.33 -10.38
N TYR A 18 -30.17 -13.61 -9.30
CA TYR A 18 -29.31 -12.55 -8.75
C TYR A 18 -29.62 -12.30 -7.26
N SER A 19 -28.66 -11.73 -6.54
CA SER A 19 -28.84 -11.30 -5.15
C SER A 19 -29.67 -10.01 -5.05
N ASN A 20 -30.36 -9.80 -3.92
CA ASN A 20 -31.06 -8.57 -3.52
C ASN A 20 -31.51 -7.59 -4.64
N GLY A 21 -32.79 -7.59 -4.98
CA GLY A 21 -33.31 -6.93 -6.20
C GLY A 21 -33.20 -5.39 -6.27
N GLY A 22 -32.82 -4.69 -5.19
CA GLY A 22 -32.55 -3.26 -5.21
C GLY A 22 -31.22 -2.86 -5.85
N SER A 23 -30.31 -3.81 -6.06
CA SER A 23 -28.96 -3.57 -6.60
C SER A 23 -28.88 -3.63 -8.12
N PHE A 24 -29.93 -4.10 -8.80
CA PHE A 24 -29.92 -4.44 -10.23
C PHE A 24 -31.11 -3.83 -10.98
N ALA A 25 -30.86 -3.28 -12.16
CA ALA A 25 -31.90 -2.81 -13.06
C ALA A 25 -31.59 -3.21 -14.51
N SER A 26 -32.55 -3.82 -15.20
CA SER A 26 -32.40 -4.17 -16.63
C SER A 26 -33.09 -3.14 -17.52
N GLY A 27 -32.46 -2.76 -18.62
CA GLY A 27 -33.06 -1.85 -19.61
C GLY A 27 -32.06 -1.28 -20.60
N SER A 28 -32.47 -0.25 -21.34
CA SER A 28 -31.55 0.50 -22.20
C SER A 28 -30.70 1.45 -21.37
N PHE A 29 -29.40 1.51 -21.65
CA PHE A 29 -28.48 2.42 -20.97
C PHE A 29 -27.40 2.91 -21.93
N GLN A 30 -27.19 4.23 -21.99
CA GLN A 30 -26.09 4.87 -22.72
C GLN A 30 -25.89 4.33 -24.15
N GLY A 31 -26.98 4.25 -24.92
CA GLY A 31 -26.97 3.81 -26.32
C GLY A 31 -26.98 2.30 -26.58
N LYS A 32 -26.93 1.45 -25.53
CA LYS A 32 -27.07 -0.01 -25.67
C LYS A 32 -28.43 -0.48 -25.15
N PRO A 33 -29.16 -1.32 -25.92
CA PRO A 33 -30.35 -2.01 -25.41
C PRO A 33 -29.92 -3.18 -24.51
N ASN A 34 -30.84 -3.70 -23.68
CA ASN A 34 -30.66 -4.97 -22.97
C ASN A 34 -29.44 -5.02 -22.02
N VAL A 35 -29.21 -3.93 -21.28
CA VAL A 35 -28.13 -3.79 -20.29
C VAL A 35 -28.62 -4.14 -18.89
N LEU A 36 -27.79 -4.82 -18.11
CA LEU A 36 -27.92 -4.94 -16.66
C LEU A 36 -27.09 -3.84 -15.98
N GLN A 37 -27.76 -2.93 -15.28
CA GLN A 37 -27.12 -1.92 -14.43
C GLN A 37 -26.99 -2.50 -13.02
N TRP A 38 -25.77 -2.73 -12.58
CA TRP A 38 -25.42 -3.17 -11.23
C TRP A 38 -24.99 -1.93 -10.43
N GLN A 39 -25.84 -1.48 -9.50
CA GLN A 39 -25.68 -0.22 -8.75
C GLN A 39 -25.39 -0.42 -7.25
N GLY A 40 -25.54 -1.64 -6.72
CA GLY A 40 -25.39 -1.90 -5.28
C GLY A 40 -23.94 -1.92 -4.78
N THR A 41 -23.70 -1.30 -3.62
CA THR A 41 -22.44 -1.39 -2.86
C THR A 41 -22.51 -2.54 -1.86
N GLY A 42 -21.76 -3.61 -2.09
CA GLY A 42 -21.73 -4.80 -1.23
C GLY A 42 -21.59 -6.09 -2.03
N ALA A 43 -21.41 -7.23 -1.37
CA ALA A 43 -21.24 -8.55 -2.01
C ALA A 43 -22.53 -9.02 -2.70
N ASN A 44 -22.78 -8.50 -3.90
CA ASN A 44 -23.88 -8.90 -4.76
C ASN A 44 -23.39 -9.94 -5.78
N TRP A 45 -24.31 -10.68 -6.37
CA TRP A 45 -24.00 -11.62 -7.44
C TRP A 45 -25.12 -11.70 -8.46
N VAL A 46 -24.76 -12.09 -9.68
CA VAL A 46 -25.67 -12.37 -10.79
C VAL A 46 -25.27 -13.68 -11.46
N GLU A 47 -26.26 -14.47 -11.86
CA GLU A 47 -26.09 -15.77 -12.51
C GLU A 47 -26.71 -15.81 -13.89
N TYR A 48 -26.06 -16.56 -14.77
CA TYR A 48 -26.54 -16.86 -16.10
C TYR A 48 -26.40 -18.35 -16.40
N GLN A 49 -27.47 -18.93 -16.92
CA GLN A 49 -27.46 -20.28 -17.48
C GLN A 49 -27.31 -20.21 -18.99
N PHE A 50 -26.43 -21.03 -19.56
CA PHE A 50 -26.15 -21.05 -20.99
C PHE A 50 -25.82 -22.45 -21.50
N GLN A 51 -25.95 -22.64 -22.82
CA GLN A 51 -25.73 -23.94 -23.47
C GLN A 51 -24.40 -23.94 -24.23
N VAL A 52 -23.60 -24.97 -24.01
CA VAL A 52 -22.34 -25.24 -24.72
C VAL A 52 -22.57 -26.38 -25.71
N LEU A 53 -22.42 -26.08 -27.00
CA LEU A 53 -22.66 -27.05 -28.08
C LEU A 53 -21.41 -27.90 -28.39
N THR A 54 -20.23 -27.30 -28.25
CA THR A 54 -18.94 -27.91 -28.53
C THR A 54 -18.09 -27.84 -27.27
N GLU A 55 -17.65 -28.98 -26.77
CA GLU A 55 -16.68 -29.02 -25.68
C GLU A 55 -15.35 -28.39 -26.11
N GLY A 56 -14.73 -27.59 -25.23
CA GLY A 56 -13.41 -27.02 -25.50
C GLY A 56 -13.01 -25.93 -24.52
N LEU A 57 -11.84 -25.33 -24.80
CA LEU A 57 -11.39 -24.10 -24.15
C LEU A 57 -12.04 -22.89 -24.81
N TYR A 58 -12.51 -21.96 -23.98
CA TYR A 58 -13.12 -20.70 -24.36
C TYR A 58 -12.39 -19.52 -23.69
N GLU A 59 -12.35 -18.37 -24.35
CA GLU A 59 -12.09 -17.09 -23.71
C GLU A 59 -13.42 -16.40 -23.46
N ILE A 60 -13.58 -15.81 -22.27
CA ILE A 60 -14.77 -15.02 -21.92
C ILE A 60 -14.42 -13.54 -22.07
N GLN A 61 -15.25 -12.79 -22.79
CA GLN A 61 -15.17 -11.34 -22.93
C GLN A 61 -16.41 -10.70 -22.31
N ALA A 62 -16.24 -9.59 -21.59
CA ALA A 62 -17.33 -8.79 -21.06
C ALA A 62 -17.42 -7.48 -21.83
N THR A 63 -18.63 -7.13 -22.27
CA THR A 63 -18.92 -5.77 -22.76
C THR A 63 -19.59 -4.98 -21.64
N TYR A 64 -18.87 -4.00 -21.11
CA TYR A 64 -19.26 -3.30 -19.89
C TYR A 64 -18.97 -1.80 -19.97
N ARG A 65 -19.59 -1.05 -19.06
CA ARG A 65 -19.35 0.37 -18.83
C ARG A 65 -19.33 0.62 -17.32
N PRO A 66 -18.22 1.13 -16.75
CA PRO A 66 -18.18 1.50 -15.35
C PRO A 66 -19.25 2.54 -15.00
N LEU A 67 -19.85 2.41 -13.81
CA LEU A 67 -20.78 3.39 -13.26
C LEU A 67 -20.10 4.22 -12.17
N ALA A 68 -20.58 5.44 -11.94
CA ALA A 68 -20.10 6.28 -10.86
C ALA A 68 -20.30 5.56 -9.51
N GLY A 69 -19.24 5.42 -8.72
CA GLY A 69 -19.28 4.84 -7.38
C GLY A 69 -19.26 5.91 -6.27
N ASN A 70 -19.27 5.47 -5.00
CA ASN A 70 -19.25 6.35 -3.81
C ASN A 70 -17.87 6.97 -3.51
N GLY A 71 -17.17 7.49 -4.52
CA GLY A 71 -16.00 8.35 -4.32
C GLY A 71 -14.64 7.81 -4.73
N VAL A 72 -14.52 6.58 -5.25
CA VAL A 72 -13.26 6.07 -5.84
C VAL A 72 -13.54 5.12 -6.99
N GLY A 73 -12.99 5.40 -8.16
CA GLY A 73 -13.07 4.50 -9.29
C GLY A 73 -12.01 3.41 -9.22
N ASN A 74 -12.21 2.48 -8.29
CA ASN A 74 -11.47 1.21 -8.28
C ASN A 74 -11.78 0.40 -9.54
N ALA A 75 -10.85 -0.48 -9.92
CA ALA A 75 -11.15 -1.49 -10.92
C ALA A 75 -12.32 -2.37 -10.44
N ILE A 76 -13.14 -2.83 -11.37
CA ILE A 76 -14.24 -3.74 -11.10
C ILE A 76 -13.64 -5.14 -10.93
N VAL A 77 -13.82 -5.73 -9.74
CA VAL A 77 -13.26 -7.05 -9.45
C VAL A 77 -14.39 -8.05 -9.25
N TRP A 78 -14.35 -9.15 -10.00
CA TRP A 78 -15.33 -10.22 -9.93
C TRP A 78 -14.71 -11.52 -9.43
N ASP A 79 -15.39 -12.15 -8.48
CA ASP A 79 -15.28 -13.57 -8.21
C ASP A 79 -16.23 -14.31 -9.16
N VAL A 80 -15.66 -15.17 -10.01
CA VAL A 80 -16.36 -15.90 -11.06
C VAL A 80 -16.34 -17.39 -10.73
N THR A 81 -17.52 -17.99 -10.65
CA THR A 81 -17.67 -19.45 -10.52
C THR A 81 -18.39 -20.02 -11.72
N LEU A 82 -17.98 -21.22 -12.12
CA LEU A 82 -18.65 -22.06 -13.10
C LEU A 82 -19.23 -23.28 -12.38
N ASP A 83 -20.51 -23.53 -12.56
CA ASP A 83 -21.26 -24.63 -11.94
C ASP A 83 -21.05 -24.70 -10.41
N GLY A 84 -20.96 -23.52 -9.78
CA GLY A 84 -20.78 -23.37 -8.34
C GLY A 84 -19.35 -23.56 -7.82
N GLN A 85 -18.36 -23.72 -8.70
CA GLN A 85 -16.95 -23.92 -8.33
C GLN A 85 -16.02 -22.93 -9.05
N HIS A 86 -14.85 -22.66 -8.44
CA HIS A 86 -13.75 -21.97 -9.12
C HIS A 86 -12.96 -23.00 -9.95
N PRO A 87 -12.94 -22.91 -11.29
CA PRO A 87 -12.20 -23.86 -12.11
C PRO A 87 -10.67 -23.76 -11.92
N PHE A 88 -10.20 -22.59 -11.47
CA PHE A 88 -8.81 -22.29 -11.13
C PHE A 88 -8.76 -21.07 -10.19
N ARG A 89 -7.61 -20.82 -9.54
CA ARG A 89 -7.47 -19.81 -8.49
C ARG A 89 -7.80 -18.39 -9.00
N GLU A 90 -7.35 -18.06 -10.20
CA GLU A 90 -7.49 -16.74 -10.81
C GLU A 90 -8.97 -16.36 -11.08
N ALA A 91 -9.86 -17.35 -11.21
CA ALA A 91 -11.29 -17.13 -11.41
C ALA A 91 -11.93 -16.32 -10.28
N SER A 92 -11.31 -16.32 -9.10
CA SER A 92 -11.78 -15.56 -7.95
C SER A 92 -11.43 -14.08 -7.93
N SER A 93 -10.60 -13.62 -8.86
CA SER A 93 -10.21 -12.22 -8.95
C SER A 93 -9.98 -11.82 -10.40
N ILE A 94 -11.09 -11.74 -11.11
CA ILE A 94 -11.15 -11.23 -12.48
C ILE A 94 -11.27 -9.71 -12.41
N THR A 95 -10.40 -8.99 -13.13
CA THR A 95 -10.41 -7.52 -13.07
C THR A 95 -10.81 -6.89 -14.41
N LEU A 96 -11.73 -5.94 -14.35
CA LEU A 96 -12.11 -5.05 -15.44
C LEU A 96 -11.77 -3.61 -15.04
N TYR A 97 -11.06 -2.89 -15.90
CA TYR A 97 -10.49 -1.59 -15.54
C TYR A 97 -11.37 -0.41 -15.97
N ARG A 98 -11.26 0.68 -15.21
CA ARG A 98 -11.82 1.98 -15.58
C ARG A 98 -10.83 2.73 -16.47
N LYS A 99 -11.32 3.64 -17.31
CA LYS A 99 -10.47 4.56 -18.08
C LYS A 99 -10.40 5.92 -17.38
N TRP A 100 -9.22 6.51 -17.35
CA TRP A 100 -8.95 7.82 -16.78
C TRP A 100 -8.16 8.66 -17.77
N LYS A 101 -8.42 9.97 -17.77
CA LYS A 101 -7.59 10.97 -18.44
C LYS A 101 -7.13 12.02 -17.45
N ASP A 102 -5.97 12.61 -17.66
CA ASP A 102 -5.51 13.71 -16.81
C ASP A 102 -6.06 15.06 -17.28
N SER A 103 -6.42 15.94 -16.34
CA SER A 103 -6.95 17.26 -16.62
C SER A 103 -5.94 18.09 -17.42
N ARG A 104 -6.42 18.85 -18.41
CA ARG A 104 -5.62 19.73 -19.25
C ARG A 104 -6.29 21.11 -19.43
N PRO A 105 -5.53 22.21 -19.60
CA PRO A 105 -4.06 22.28 -19.51
C PRO A 105 -3.55 22.00 -18.09
N ILE A 106 -2.27 21.66 -17.94
CA ILE A 106 -1.64 21.53 -16.62
C ILE A 106 -1.58 22.94 -16.01
N LEU A 107 -2.09 23.07 -14.78
CA LEU A 107 -2.15 24.36 -14.08
C LEU A 107 -0.79 24.68 -13.46
N THR A 108 -0.50 25.96 -13.23
CA THR A 108 0.69 26.41 -12.49
C THR A 108 0.28 27.10 -11.19
N ASN A 109 1.06 26.93 -10.13
CA ASN A 109 0.88 27.68 -8.89
C ASN A 109 1.50 29.09 -9.00
N ASP A 110 1.40 29.89 -7.93
CA ASP A 110 1.94 31.26 -7.87
C ASP A 110 3.47 31.32 -8.02
N ASP A 111 4.16 30.23 -7.71
CA ASP A 111 5.60 30.10 -7.93
C ASP A 111 5.94 29.76 -9.39
N GLY A 112 4.96 29.45 -10.23
CA GLY A 112 5.16 29.02 -11.61
C GLY A 112 5.58 27.55 -11.75
N ASP A 113 5.47 26.77 -10.68
CA ASP A 113 5.58 25.31 -10.72
C ASP A 113 4.27 24.72 -11.23
N GLU A 114 4.36 23.69 -12.08
CA GLU A 114 3.17 22.95 -12.49
C GLU A 114 2.56 22.18 -11.31
N VAL A 115 1.24 22.26 -11.21
CA VAL A 115 0.41 21.50 -10.28
C VAL A 115 -0.01 20.21 -10.96
N ARG A 116 0.13 19.08 -10.27
CA ARG A 116 -0.11 17.77 -10.91
C ARG A 116 -1.56 17.69 -11.39
N PRO A 117 -1.82 17.28 -12.64
CA PRO A 117 -3.18 17.23 -13.16
C PRO A 117 -4.02 16.17 -12.41
N ARG A 118 -5.31 16.48 -12.24
CA ARG A 118 -6.28 15.57 -11.63
C ARG A 118 -6.69 14.51 -12.63
N SER A 119 -6.88 13.27 -12.19
CA SER A 119 -7.39 12.20 -13.04
C SER A 119 -8.93 12.24 -13.08
N ILE A 120 -9.49 12.24 -14.28
CA ILE A 120 -10.92 12.34 -14.58
C ILE A 120 -11.36 11.02 -15.22
N GLU A 121 -12.39 10.39 -14.66
CA GLU A 121 -12.92 9.15 -15.22
C GLU A 121 -13.57 9.40 -16.60
N VAL A 122 -13.33 8.48 -17.52
CA VAL A 122 -13.94 8.46 -18.85
C VAL A 122 -14.82 7.22 -18.94
N PRO A 123 -16.09 7.29 -18.50
CA PRO A 123 -16.98 6.16 -18.58
C PRO A 123 -17.32 5.93 -20.05
N GLU A 124 -16.91 4.79 -20.59
CA GLU A 124 -17.12 4.35 -21.98
C GLU A 124 -17.51 2.87 -21.99
N TRP A 125 -18.24 2.45 -23.03
CA TRP A 125 -18.43 1.04 -23.29
C TRP A 125 -17.11 0.44 -23.79
N ALA A 126 -16.70 -0.66 -23.17
CA ALA A 126 -15.51 -1.41 -23.55
C ALA A 126 -15.82 -2.90 -23.62
N THR A 127 -15.16 -3.61 -24.52
CA THR A 127 -15.18 -5.08 -24.59
C THR A 127 -13.79 -5.58 -24.26
N ASN A 128 -13.65 -6.24 -23.11
CA ASN A 128 -12.37 -6.78 -22.66
C ASN A 128 -12.48 -8.27 -22.32
N PRO A 129 -11.43 -9.05 -22.58
CA PRO A 129 -11.34 -10.41 -22.06
C PRO A 129 -11.26 -10.40 -20.53
N LEU A 130 -11.74 -11.48 -19.91
CA LEU A 130 -11.51 -11.73 -18.49
C LEU A 130 -10.04 -12.09 -18.28
N ILE A 131 -9.36 -11.27 -17.48
CA ILE A 131 -7.94 -11.40 -17.13
C ILE A 131 -7.78 -11.47 -15.61
N ASP A 132 -6.68 -12.06 -15.17
CA ASP A 132 -6.36 -12.17 -13.75
C ASP A 132 -5.92 -10.82 -13.17
N SER A 133 -6.25 -10.58 -11.90
CA SER A 133 -5.86 -9.36 -11.18
C SER A 133 -4.38 -9.27 -10.82
N GLU A 134 -3.59 -10.33 -11.01
CA GLU A 134 -2.16 -10.40 -10.69
C GLU A 134 -1.27 -10.09 -11.92
N GLY A 135 -1.84 -9.94 -13.12
CA GLY A 135 -1.09 -9.83 -14.38
C GLY A 135 -0.15 -11.00 -14.60
N ALA A 136 -0.50 -12.16 -14.03
CA ALA A 136 0.31 -13.37 -13.99
C ALA A 136 0.41 -14.04 -15.36
N TYR A 137 -0.60 -13.83 -16.21
CA TYR A 137 -0.66 -14.39 -17.55
C TYR A 137 -0.66 -13.27 -18.59
N ALA A 138 0.08 -13.48 -19.67
CA ALA A 138 0.13 -12.49 -20.75
C ALA A 138 -1.07 -12.59 -21.70
N GLU A 139 -1.75 -13.74 -21.70
CA GLU A 139 -2.95 -14.02 -22.50
C GLU A 139 -4.21 -14.02 -21.62
N PRO A 140 -5.40 -13.79 -22.20
CA PRO A 140 -6.67 -14.01 -21.53
C PRO A 140 -6.80 -15.38 -20.84
N LEU A 141 -7.60 -15.44 -19.79
CA LEU A 141 -7.88 -16.69 -19.09
C LEU A 141 -8.72 -17.62 -19.97
N LYS A 142 -8.32 -18.90 -20.00
CA LYS A 142 -8.96 -19.95 -20.81
C LYS A 142 -9.82 -20.83 -19.91
N TRP A 143 -11.08 -21.00 -20.29
CA TRP A 143 -12.13 -21.67 -19.51
C TRP A 143 -12.54 -22.94 -20.23
N TYR A 144 -12.33 -24.09 -19.59
CA TYR A 144 -12.79 -25.37 -20.13
C TYR A 144 -14.27 -25.54 -19.85
N LEU A 145 -15.05 -25.86 -20.89
CA LEU A 145 -16.47 -26.14 -20.79
C LEU A 145 -16.78 -27.45 -21.53
N SER A 146 -17.50 -28.34 -20.85
CA SER A 146 -18.01 -29.57 -21.47
C SER A 146 -19.24 -29.26 -22.32
N LYS A 147 -19.64 -30.22 -23.17
CA LYS A 147 -20.90 -30.08 -23.91
C LYS A 147 -22.06 -30.25 -22.94
N GLY A 148 -22.91 -29.23 -22.80
CA GLY A 148 -24.02 -29.27 -21.85
C GLY A 148 -24.53 -27.91 -21.45
N THR A 149 -25.35 -27.89 -20.41
CA THR A 149 -25.84 -26.66 -19.78
C THR A 149 -24.90 -26.31 -18.63
N HIS A 150 -24.45 -25.05 -18.59
CA HIS A 150 -23.56 -24.53 -17.55
C HIS A 150 -24.17 -23.30 -16.90
N THR A 151 -23.73 -23.02 -15.67
CA THR A 151 -24.07 -21.79 -14.95
C THR A 151 -22.82 -21.00 -14.66
N ILE A 152 -22.80 -19.73 -15.03
CA ILE A 152 -21.77 -18.76 -14.63
C ILE A 152 -22.34 -17.79 -13.62
N ARG A 153 -21.66 -17.64 -12.48
CA ARG A 153 -21.97 -16.62 -11.46
C ARG A 153 -20.86 -15.58 -11.43
N LEU A 154 -21.23 -14.31 -11.52
CA LEU A 154 -20.36 -13.16 -11.27
C LEU A 154 -20.71 -12.58 -9.90
N SER A 155 -19.73 -12.42 -9.02
CA SER A 155 -19.92 -11.81 -7.69
C SER A 155 -18.96 -10.63 -7.52
N GLY A 156 -19.43 -9.50 -7.03
CA GLY A 156 -18.65 -8.26 -6.95
C GLY A 156 -19.36 -7.15 -6.18
N GLY A 157 -18.68 -6.03 -5.97
CA GLY A 157 -19.24 -4.89 -5.24
C GLY A 157 -19.19 -3.56 -5.97
N GLU A 158 -18.47 -3.49 -7.09
CA GLU A 158 -18.22 -2.27 -7.84
C GLU A 158 -19.35 -1.99 -8.85
N PRO A 159 -19.91 -0.77 -8.86
CA PRO A 159 -20.97 -0.40 -9.81
C PRO A 159 -20.53 -0.50 -11.28
N VAL A 160 -21.32 -1.22 -12.08
CA VAL A 160 -21.02 -1.52 -13.48
C VAL A 160 -22.30 -1.76 -14.28
N ALA A 161 -22.33 -1.28 -15.52
CA ALA A 161 -23.33 -1.67 -16.51
C ALA A 161 -22.75 -2.77 -17.40
N LEU A 162 -23.44 -3.90 -17.52
CA LEU A 162 -23.03 -5.06 -18.32
C LEU A 162 -24.02 -5.25 -19.48
N GLU A 163 -23.53 -5.34 -20.71
CA GLU A 163 -24.33 -5.61 -21.91
C GLU A 163 -24.36 -7.11 -22.22
N GLU A 164 -23.19 -7.74 -22.35
CA GLU A 164 -23.08 -9.15 -22.67
C GLU A 164 -21.81 -9.79 -22.10
N LEU A 165 -21.87 -11.11 -21.90
CA LEU A 165 -20.70 -11.98 -21.84
C LEU A 165 -20.63 -12.77 -23.14
N ARG A 166 -19.46 -12.79 -23.77
CA ARG A 166 -19.22 -13.52 -25.01
C ARG A 166 -18.14 -14.56 -24.78
N LEU A 167 -18.45 -15.81 -25.07
CA LEU A 167 -17.48 -16.91 -25.02
C LEU A 167 -17.04 -17.22 -26.44
N THR A 168 -15.75 -17.05 -26.71
CA THR A 168 -15.16 -17.26 -28.04
C THR A 168 -14.07 -18.32 -27.98
N ALA A 169 -13.68 -18.84 -29.14
CA ALA A 169 -12.44 -19.61 -29.26
C ALA A 169 -11.24 -18.76 -28.80
N PRO A 170 -10.25 -19.34 -28.09
CA PRO A 170 -9.05 -18.63 -27.70
C PRO A 170 -8.32 -18.00 -28.88
N GLN A 171 -7.81 -16.78 -28.69
CA GLN A 171 -7.10 -16.09 -29.77
C GLN A 171 -5.70 -16.67 -29.95
N VAL A 172 -5.35 -16.99 -31.20
CA VAL A 172 -4.00 -17.44 -31.55
C VAL A 172 -3.15 -16.23 -31.93
N ILE A 173 -2.27 -15.81 -31.02
CA ILE A 173 -1.30 -14.73 -31.27
C ILE A 173 -0.06 -15.33 -31.97
N ARG A 174 0.14 -14.95 -33.23
CA ARG A 174 1.23 -15.43 -34.08
C ARG A 174 2.57 -14.77 -33.72
N THR A 175 3.66 -15.41 -34.07
CA THR A 175 5.02 -14.85 -33.93
C THR A 175 5.26 -13.73 -34.94
N TYR A 176 6.20 -12.84 -34.67
CA TYR A 176 6.57 -11.79 -35.61
C TYR A 176 6.98 -12.33 -36.98
N ALA A 177 7.73 -13.45 -37.03
CA ALA A 177 8.14 -14.07 -38.29
C ALA A 177 6.94 -14.51 -39.15
N GLU A 178 5.92 -15.09 -38.52
CA GLU A 178 4.68 -15.47 -39.20
C GLU A 178 3.88 -14.26 -39.67
N VAL A 179 3.79 -13.20 -38.85
CA VAL A 179 3.03 -11.99 -39.20
C VAL A 179 3.72 -11.21 -40.32
N SER A 180 5.03 -10.94 -40.18
CA SER A 180 5.81 -10.15 -41.13
C SER A 180 5.95 -10.79 -42.51
N SER A 181 5.94 -12.13 -42.59
CA SER A 181 5.94 -12.85 -43.89
C SER A 181 4.69 -12.58 -44.73
N HIS A 182 3.61 -12.12 -44.11
CA HIS A 182 2.34 -11.78 -44.78
C HIS A 182 2.15 -10.28 -45.00
N TYR A 183 3.14 -9.44 -44.66
CA TYR A 183 3.03 -8.00 -44.89
C TYR A 183 2.90 -7.68 -46.38
N PRO A 184 1.97 -6.78 -46.76
CA PRO A 184 1.87 -6.32 -48.13
C PRO A 184 3.19 -5.72 -48.62
N LYS A 185 3.47 -5.85 -49.92
CA LYS A 185 4.54 -5.07 -50.55
C LYS A 185 4.12 -3.60 -50.51
N SER A 186 4.91 -2.77 -49.82
CA SER A 186 4.73 -1.32 -49.74
C SER A 186 5.98 -0.60 -50.19
N ASN A 187 5.81 0.58 -50.78
CA ASN A 187 6.93 1.48 -51.05
C ASN A 187 7.51 2.03 -49.73
N PRO A 188 8.78 2.48 -49.72
CA PRO A 188 9.35 3.19 -48.59
C PRO A 188 8.54 4.45 -48.24
N VAL A 189 8.03 4.50 -47.02
CA VAL A 189 7.26 5.64 -46.49
C VAL A 189 8.15 6.88 -46.42
N GLN A 190 7.67 8.00 -46.96
CA GLN A 190 8.40 9.28 -47.01
C GLN A 190 7.97 10.26 -45.91
N ALA A 191 6.95 9.91 -45.14
CA ALA A 191 6.44 10.73 -44.04
C ALA A 191 7.49 11.00 -42.95
N ARG A 192 7.29 12.07 -42.16
CA ARG A 192 8.15 12.38 -41.01
C ARG A 192 7.89 11.41 -39.85
N ALA A 193 8.91 11.21 -39.01
CA ALA A 193 8.77 10.55 -37.72
C ALA A 193 7.67 11.22 -36.88
N MET A 194 6.80 10.40 -36.30
CA MET A 194 5.82 10.82 -35.32
C MET A 194 6.44 10.71 -33.93
N ILE A 195 6.40 11.80 -33.17
CA ILE A 195 6.93 11.88 -31.81
C ILE A 195 5.77 12.23 -30.89
N LEU A 196 5.50 11.38 -29.92
CA LEU A 196 4.47 11.58 -28.90
C LEU A 196 5.17 11.87 -27.58
N GLN A 197 4.78 12.93 -26.89
CA GLN A 197 5.21 13.19 -25.52
C GLN A 197 4.48 12.21 -24.60
N ALA A 198 5.20 11.50 -23.74
CA ALA A 198 4.64 10.39 -22.98
C ALA A 198 3.68 10.87 -21.89
N GLU A 199 3.91 12.05 -21.32
CA GLU A 199 3.02 12.72 -20.37
C GLU A 199 1.67 13.12 -20.98
N ASP A 200 1.62 13.35 -22.30
CA ASP A 200 0.41 13.61 -23.08
C ASP A 200 -0.29 12.31 -23.49
N LEU A 201 -0.55 11.48 -22.49
CA LEU A 201 -1.37 10.27 -22.61
C LEU A 201 -2.85 10.60 -22.82
N ASP A 202 -3.54 9.80 -23.64
CA ASP A 202 -5.00 9.91 -23.79
C ASP A 202 -5.72 9.24 -22.62
N TYR A 203 -5.29 8.02 -22.28
CA TYR A 203 -5.92 7.21 -21.26
C TYR A 203 -4.91 6.44 -20.42
N LYS A 204 -5.26 6.27 -19.14
CA LYS A 204 -4.65 5.31 -18.23
C LYS A 204 -5.74 4.51 -17.52
N ASN A 205 -5.43 3.28 -17.14
CA ASN A 205 -6.41 2.41 -16.51
C ASN A 205 -6.37 2.44 -14.96
N ASP A 206 -5.39 3.16 -14.41
CA ASP A 206 -5.17 3.30 -12.97
C ASP A 206 -4.70 4.73 -12.66
N THR A 207 -5.40 5.38 -11.72
CA THR A 207 -5.05 6.72 -11.23
C THR A 207 -3.71 6.79 -10.53
N SER A 208 -3.18 5.66 -10.02
CA SER A 208 -1.88 5.64 -9.36
C SER A 208 -0.72 5.97 -10.31
N ILE A 209 -0.92 5.84 -11.63
CA ILE A 209 0.07 6.19 -12.66
C ILE A 209 0.18 7.72 -12.74
N LYS A 210 1.39 8.25 -12.51
CA LYS A 210 1.64 9.70 -12.36
C LYS A 210 2.65 10.25 -13.35
N LEU A 211 2.47 11.55 -13.61
CA LEU A 211 3.48 12.38 -14.25
C LEU A 211 4.60 12.75 -13.25
N PHE A 212 5.80 12.90 -13.76
CA PHE A 212 7.00 13.32 -13.03
C PHE A 212 7.66 14.50 -13.70
N SER A 213 8.32 15.31 -12.88
CA SER A 213 9.25 16.32 -13.38
C SER A 213 10.65 15.74 -13.38
N ASP A 214 11.25 15.75 -14.56
CA ASP A 214 12.60 15.32 -14.84
C ASP A 214 13.41 16.49 -15.40
N THR A 215 14.67 16.56 -15.02
CA THR A 215 15.55 17.70 -15.32
C THR A 215 16.67 17.35 -16.30
N ASP A 216 16.62 16.16 -16.92
CA ASP A 216 17.57 15.81 -17.97
C ASP A 216 17.44 16.81 -19.13
N PRO A 217 18.57 17.32 -19.68
CA PRO A 217 18.57 18.35 -20.71
C PRO A 217 17.92 17.92 -22.04
N ARG A 218 17.71 16.62 -22.26
CA ARG A 218 17.00 16.07 -23.43
C ARG A 218 15.52 15.80 -23.15
N THR A 219 15.07 15.82 -21.90
CA THR A 219 13.64 15.68 -21.58
C THR A 219 12.86 16.85 -22.14
N VAL A 220 11.72 16.56 -22.75
CA VAL A 220 10.85 17.57 -23.38
C VAL A 220 9.46 17.44 -22.77
N PRO A 221 8.86 18.55 -22.30
CA PRO A 221 9.42 19.89 -22.16
C PRO A 221 10.59 19.97 -21.16
N LEU A 222 11.58 20.83 -21.45
CA LEU A 222 12.73 21.03 -20.55
C LEU A 222 12.31 21.77 -19.27
N ALA A 223 12.53 21.17 -18.11
CA ALA A 223 12.35 21.81 -16.82
C ALA A 223 13.43 22.89 -16.58
N LYS A 224 13.02 24.13 -16.29
CA LYS A 224 13.93 25.29 -16.09
C LYS A 224 13.91 25.78 -14.65
N GLY A 225 14.36 24.94 -13.73
CA GLY A 225 14.36 25.25 -12.29
C GLY A 225 12.98 25.22 -11.63
N ARG A 226 11.92 25.01 -12.38
CA ARG A 226 10.56 24.83 -11.89
C ARG A 226 10.11 23.39 -12.08
N ILE A 227 9.12 22.97 -11.32
CA ILE A 227 8.46 21.68 -11.55
C ILE A 227 7.73 21.77 -12.89
N THR A 228 8.12 20.91 -13.82
CA THR A 228 7.49 20.71 -15.13
C THR A 228 7.23 19.23 -15.30
N TYR A 229 5.97 18.81 -15.32
CA TYR A 229 5.54 17.42 -15.46
C TYR A 229 5.69 16.96 -16.92
N ASN A 230 6.90 16.54 -17.26
CA ASN A 230 7.37 16.24 -18.63
C ASN A 230 7.63 14.75 -18.87
N THR A 231 7.33 13.87 -17.91
CA THR A 231 7.51 12.42 -18.06
C THR A 231 6.40 11.68 -17.33
N VAL A 232 6.21 10.39 -17.61
CA VAL A 232 5.18 9.56 -16.97
C VAL A 232 5.72 8.22 -16.48
N GLY A 233 5.16 7.72 -15.37
CA GLY A 233 5.35 6.34 -14.92
C GLY A 233 6.37 6.18 -13.80
N GLY A 234 7.51 5.55 -14.08
CA GLY A 234 8.58 5.29 -13.13
C GLY A 234 8.11 4.52 -11.90
N ARG A 235 8.37 5.07 -10.71
CA ARG A 235 7.95 4.51 -9.41
C ARG A 235 6.43 4.50 -9.18
N ARG A 236 5.63 4.99 -10.12
CA ARG A 236 4.16 5.03 -10.05
C ARG A 236 3.47 4.21 -11.14
N TRP A 237 4.24 3.57 -12.02
CA TRP A 237 3.74 2.62 -13.01
C TRP A 237 4.44 1.27 -12.83
N VAL A 238 3.94 0.54 -11.83
CA VAL A 238 4.65 -0.55 -11.15
C VAL A 238 3.79 -1.79 -11.01
N TYR A 239 2.49 -1.61 -10.75
CA TYR A 239 1.57 -2.70 -10.42
C TYR A 239 1.04 -3.39 -11.67
N GLN A 240 0.62 -4.63 -11.50
CA GLN A 240 0.18 -5.51 -12.57
C GLN A 240 -0.96 -4.93 -13.39
N ASN A 241 -0.97 -5.22 -14.70
CA ASN A 241 -1.95 -4.77 -15.69
C ASN A 241 -2.12 -3.24 -15.82
N GLN A 242 -1.38 -2.41 -15.07
CA GLN A 242 -1.39 -0.97 -15.24
C GLN A 242 -1.00 -0.61 -16.67
N GLU A 243 -1.84 0.17 -17.35
CA GLU A 243 -1.77 0.43 -18.79
C GLU A 243 -1.91 1.93 -19.07
N ILE A 244 -1.09 2.41 -20.00
CA ILE A 244 -1.16 3.77 -20.57
C ILE A 244 -1.38 3.63 -22.08
N THR A 245 -2.23 4.49 -22.65
CA THR A 245 -2.59 4.51 -24.07
C THR A 245 -2.35 5.90 -24.67
N TRP A 246 -1.76 5.92 -25.87
CA TRP A 246 -1.54 7.10 -26.69
C TRP A 246 -2.11 6.89 -28.09
N SER A 247 -2.67 7.93 -28.67
CA SER A 247 -3.18 7.97 -30.04
C SER A 247 -2.20 8.70 -30.95
N PHE A 248 -2.13 8.26 -32.20
CA PHE A 248 -1.32 8.91 -33.23
C PHE A 248 -1.98 8.76 -34.60
N GLU A 249 -1.61 9.62 -35.54
CA GLU A 249 -2.16 9.60 -36.89
C GLU A 249 -1.07 9.25 -37.90
N VAL A 250 -1.23 8.09 -38.53
CA VAL A 250 -0.33 7.58 -39.56
C VAL A 250 -0.65 8.30 -40.88
N PRO A 251 0.30 9.07 -41.44
CA PRO A 251 0.04 9.90 -42.62
C PRO A 251 0.05 9.11 -43.95
N GLU A 252 0.77 7.99 -44.00
CA GLU A 252 0.96 7.15 -45.18
C GLU A 252 0.97 5.67 -44.79
N THR A 253 0.21 4.83 -45.51
CA THR A 253 0.23 3.38 -45.29
C THR A 253 1.61 2.80 -45.59
N GLY A 254 2.18 2.02 -44.67
CA GLY A 254 3.45 1.33 -44.90
C GLY A 254 4.09 0.79 -43.64
N LYS A 255 5.41 0.57 -43.71
CA LYS A 255 6.19 -0.05 -42.62
C LYS A 255 6.84 0.98 -41.71
N TYR A 256 6.57 0.85 -40.42
CA TYR A 256 7.09 1.67 -39.34
C TYR A 256 7.83 0.82 -38.31
N LYS A 257 8.57 1.47 -37.42
CA LYS A 257 9.21 0.89 -36.24
C LYS A 257 8.95 1.77 -35.02
N LEU A 258 8.90 1.14 -33.86
CA LEU A 258 8.65 1.79 -32.57
C LEU A 258 9.97 2.00 -31.81
N GLY A 259 10.15 3.20 -31.28
CA GLY A 259 11.19 3.52 -30.31
C GLY A 259 10.62 4.27 -29.12
N LEU A 260 11.28 4.21 -27.98
CA LEU A 260 10.87 4.90 -26.76
C LEU A 260 12.10 5.53 -26.11
N ARG A 261 11.93 6.72 -25.50
CA ARG A 261 12.91 7.22 -24.53
C ARG A 261 12.46 6.78 -23.14
N THR A 262 13.25 5.90 -22.52
CA THR A 262 12.88 5.16 -21.32
C THR A 262 13.91 5.35 -20.21
N LEU A 263 13.46 5.41 -18.96
CA LEU A 263 14.30 5.35 -17.78
C LEU A 263 13.85 4.17 -16.90
N GLN A 264 14.77 3.23 -16.66
CA GLN A 264 14.55 2.02 -15.88
C GLN A 264 15.67 1.90 -14.84
N ASN A 265 15.61 2.73 -13.79
CA ASN A 265 16.71 2.88 -12.82
C ASN A 265 16.33 2.52 -11.37
N GLN A 266 15.10 2.07 -11.12
CA GLN A 266 14.59 1.85 -9.76
C GLN A 266 15.31 0.69 -9.03
N PHE A 267 15.62 -0.39 -9.75
CA PHE A 267 16.24 -1.59 -9.20
C PHE A 267 17.44 -1.99 -10.05
N ALA A 268 18.64 -1.83 -9.48
CA ALA A 268 19.90 -2.12 -10.17
C ALA A 268 19.89 -3.49 -10.86
N GLN A 269 20.24 -3.49 -12.15
CA GLN A 269 20.41 -4.70 -12.97
C GLN A 269 19.13 -5.55 -13.18
N LYS A 270 17.96 -5.07 -12.77
CA LYS A 270 16.68 -5.77 -12.92
C LYS A 270 15.92 -5.26 -14.14
N SER A 271 15.53 -6.16 -15.04
CA SER A 271 14.67 -5.79 -16.17
C SER A 271 13.21 -5.58 -15.74
N THR A 272 12.45 -4.88 -16.58
CA THR A 272 10.98 -4.84 -16.49
C THR A 272 10.31 -5.29 -17.78
N PHE A 273 9.08 -5.80 -17.67
CA PHE A 273 8.37 -6.40 -18.79
C PHE A 273 7.08 -5.64 -19.10
N ARG A 274 6.76 -5.54 -20.39
CA ARG A 274 5.54 -4.88 -20.87
C ARG A 274 4.82 -5.69 -21.93
N ASN A 275 3.50 -5.71 -21.84
CA ASN A 275 2.63 -6.06 -22.95
C ASN A 275 2.44 -4.81 -23.81
N ILE A 276 2.71 -4.89 -25.12
CA ILE A 276 2.57 -3.77 -26.06
C ILE A 276 1.46 -4.09 -27.06
N LYS A 277 0.47 -3.20 -27.18
CA LYS A 277 -0.67 -3.35 -28.08
C LYS A 277 -0.73 -2.22 -29.09
N LEU A 278 -1.21 -2.55 -30.28
CA LEU A 278 -1.63 -1.60 -31.30
C LEU A 278 -3.12 -1.80 -31.56
N ASP A 279 -3.89 -0.71 -31.53
CA ASP A 279 -5.34 -0.73 -31.73
C ASP A 279 -6.07 -1.74 -30.82
N GLY A 280 -5.60 -1.80 -29.56
CA GLY A 280 -6.12 -2.69 -28.52
C GLY A 280 -5.71 -4.16 -28.66
N LYS A 281 -4.87 -4.53 -29.63
CA LYS A 281 -4.44 -5.92 -29.88
C LYS A 281 -2.92 -6.06 -29.79
N VAL A 282 -2.46 -7.19 -29.27
CA VAL A 282 -1.03 -7.54 -29.32
C VAL A 282 -0.71 -8.00 -30.75
N PRO A 283 0.18 -7.29 -31.48
CA PRO A 283 0.39 -7.57 -32.90
C PRO A 283 1.12 -8.90 -33.13
N PHE A 284 1.99 -9.32 -32.19
CA PHE A 284 2.69 -10.60 -32.26
C PHE A 284 3.16 -11.07 -30.87
N ARG A 285 3.44 -12.36 -30.76
CA ARG A 285 3.65 -13.07 -29.49
C ARG A 285 4.80 -12.49 -28.66
N GLU A 286 5.84 -11.98 -29.29
CA GLU A 286 7.01 -11.39 -28.62
C GLU A 286 6.68 -10.10 -27.86
N TRP A 287 5.56 -9.45 -28.20
CA TRP A 287 5.06 -8.25 -27.50
C TRP A 287 4.07 -8.55 -26.37
N LEU A 288 3.76 -9.82 -26.11
CA LEU A 288 3.06 -10.23 -24.89
C LEU A 288 3.85 -9.87 -23.63
N ALA A 289 5.19 -9.93 -23.71
CA ALA A 289 6.09 -9.59 -22.62
C ALA A 289 7.45 -9.11 -23.15
N TYR A 290 7.47 -7.90 -23.72
CA TYR A 290 8.70 -7.25 -24.18
C TYR A 290 9.55 -6.78 -22.99
N ARG A 291 10.87 -7.04 -23.08
CA ARG A 291 11.83 -6.76 -21.99
C ARG A 291 12.49 -5.40 -22.16
N PHE A 292 12.42 -4.58 -21.11
CA PHE A 292 13.17 -3.34 -20.95
C PHE A 292 14.30 -3.56 -19.93
N PRO A 293 15.59 -3.52 -20.34
CA PRO A 293 16.71 -3.70 -19.43
C PRO A 293 16.91 -2.50 -18.52
N TYR A 294 17.68 -2.71 -17.45
CA TYR A 294 18.11 -1.64 -16.55
C TYR A 294 19.10 -0.69 -17.22
N ASP A 295 18.91 0.60 -16.96
CA ASP A 295 19.85 1.65 -17.28
C ASP A 295 19.84 2.70 -16.15
N SER A 296 21.00 3.25 -15.80
CA SER A 296 21.09 4.29 -14.77
C SER A 296 20.47 5.60 -15.24
N ASP A 297 20.48 5.82 -16.55
CA ASP A 297 20.16 7.09 -17.19
C ASP A 297 19.09 6.90 -18.28
N TRP A 298 18.62 8.01 -18.86
CA TRP A 298 17.65 7.99 -19.95
C TRP A 298 18.23 7.31 -21.18
N LYS A 299 17.54 6.27 -21.67
CA LYS A 299 17.96 5.50 -22.83
C LYS A 299 16.98 5.57 -23.98
N GLY A 300 17.52 5.75 -25.19
CA GLY A 300 16.77 5.52 -26.43
C GLY A 300 16.63 4.02 -26.69
N THR A 301 15.44 3.48 -26.48
CA THR A 301 15.12 2.06 -26.64
C THR A 301 14.38 1.83 -27.96
N GLN A 302 15.06 1.23 -28.93
CA GLN A 302 14.39 0.67 -30.11
C GLN A 302 13.66 -0.61 -29.71
N VAL A 303 12.39 -0.77 -30.13
CA VAL A 303 11.68 -2.03 -29.95
C VAL A 303 12.14 -3.00 -31.03
N GLU A 304 12.91 -4.00 -30.61
CA GLU A 304 13.72 -4.82 -31.50
C GLU A 304 13.73 -6.29 -31.13
N THR A 305 14.00 -7.13 -32.13
CA THR A 305 14.19 -8.56 -32.00
C THR A 305 15.47 -8.86 -31.20
N PRO A 306 15.63 -10.10 -30.68
CA PRO A 306 16.86 -10.51 -30.01
C PRO A 306 18.14 -10.35 -30.84
N ASP A 307 18.05 -10.39 -32.18
CA ASP A 307 19.15 -10.14 -33.12
C ASP A 307 19.33 -8.66 -33.50
N LYS A 308 18.80 -7.72 -32.69
CA LYS A 308 19.00 -6.27 -32.83
C LYS A 308 18.41 -5.67 -34.12
N LYS A 309 17.35 -6.27 -34.67
CA LYS A 309 16.60 -5.72 -35.80
C LYS A 309 15.29 -5.11 -35.32
N PRO A 310 14.82 -3.99 -35.89
CA PRO A 310 13.53 -3.44 -35.50
C PRO A 310 12.40 -4.41 -35.81
N TYR A 311 11.41 -4.49 -34.93
CA TYR A 311 10.13 -5.06 -35.31
C TYR A 311 9.44 -4.13 -36.32
N GLU A 312 9.17 -4.63 -37.52
CA GLU A 312 8.44 -3.89 -38.55
C GLU A 312 6.93 -3.94 -38.27
N LEU A 313 6.29 -2.78 -38.34
CA LEU A 313 4.85 -2.60 -38.12
C LEU A 313 4.23 -2.13 -39.43
N TYR A 314 3.36 -2.93 -40.02
CA TYR A 314 2.56 -2.47 -41.16
C TYR A 314 1.35 -1.70 -40.64
N LEU A 315 1.32 -0.38 -40.87
CA LEU A 315 0.25 0.51 -40.43
C LEU A 315 -0.47 1.10 -41.64
N GLU A 316 -1.79 1.19 -41.55
CA GLU A 316 -2.62 1.88 -42.54
C GLU A 316 -2.62 3.39 -42.28
N LYS A 317 -2.92 4.19 -43.30
CA LYS A 317 -3.14 5.62 -43.13
C LYS A 317 -4.39 5.85 -42.27
N GLY A 318 -4.26 6.59 -41.17
CA GLY A 318 -5.38 6.93 -40.30
C GLY A 318 -5.01 7.01 -38.83
N LYS A 319 -6.02 7.01 -37.97
CA LYS A 319 -5.84 7.03 -36.52
C LYS A 319 -5.52 5.64 -35.99
N HIS A 320 -4.48 5.57 -35.19
CA HIS A 320 -4.04 4.38 -34.49
C HIS A 320 -3.80 4.69 -33.02
N THR A 321 -3.77 3.63 -32.21
CA THR A 321 -3.40 3.72 -30.80
C THR A 321 -2.28 2.75 -30.47
N VAL A 322 -1.40 3.17 -29.57
CA VAL A 322 -0.42 2.30 -28.93
C VAL A 322 -0.72 2.28 -27.43
N SER A 323 -0.79 1.09 -26.84
CA SER A 323 -0.88 0.95 -25.40
C SER A 323 0.22 0.04 -24.88
N ILE A 324 0.69 0.36 -23.68
CA ILE A 324 1.76 -0.37 -23.01
C ILE A 324 1.23 -0.71 -21.62
N ALA A 325 1.31 -1.98 -21.23
CA ALA A 325 0.79 -2.48 -19.96
C ALA A 325 1.85 -3.27 -19.19
N VAL A 326 1.84 -3.19 -17.86
CA VAL A 326 2.69 -4.01 -16.99
C VAL A 326 2.28 -5.48 -17.09
N THR A 327 3.26 -6.37 -17.22
CA THR A 327 3.04 -7.83 -17.15
C THR A 327 4.09 -8.51 -16.28
N HIS A 328 3.69 -9.55 -15.56
CA HIS A 328 4.57 -10.36 -14.72
C HIS A 328 4.76 -11.77 -15.28
N ALA A 329 4.21 -12.07 -16.45
CA ALA A 329 4.21 -13.42 -17.02
C ALA A 329 5.60 -14.07 -17.09
N PRO A 330 6.70 -13.37 -17.47
CA PRO A 330 8.04 -13.97 -17.45
C PRO A 330 8.56 -14.34 -16.05
N LEU A 331 8.05 -13.66 -15.01
CA LEU A 331 8.48 -13.83 -13.62
C LEU A 331 7.62 -14.85 -12.87
N LYS A 332 6.40 -15.17 -13.34
CA LYS A 332 5.46 -16.04 -12.63
C LYS A 332 6.05 -17.41 -12.25
N PRO A 333 6.75 -18.16 -13.13
CA PRO A 333 7.35 -19.44 -12.74
C PRO A 333 8.37 -19.31 -11.61
N ILE A 334 9.13 -18.20 -11.60
CA ILE A 334 10.13 -17.91 -10.58
C ILE A 334 9.44 -17.56 -9.26
N LEU A 335 8.40 -16.72 -9.29
CA LEU A 335 7.60 -16.37 -8.12
C LEU A 335 6.98 -17.61 -7.47
N LEU A 336 6.35 -18.48 -8.27
CA LEU A 336 5.79 -19.75 -7.79
C LEU A 336 6.87 -20.67 -7.18
N GLY A 337 8.04 -20.74 -7.80
CA GLY A 337 9.15 -21.52 -7.26
C GLY A 337 9.72 -20.95 -5.95
N ILE A 338 9.76 -19.63 -5.82
CA ILE A 338 10.15 -18.96 -4.57
C ILE A 338 9.15 -19.28 -3.45
N ASP A 339 7.85 -19.21 -3.74
CA ASP A 339 6.80 -19.59 -2.78
C ASP A 339 6.91 -21.06 -2.36
N GLU A 340 7.13 -21.97 -3.32
CA GLU A 340 7.35 -23.40 -3.06
C GLU A 340 8.54 -23.63 -2.11
N VAL A 341 9.67 -22.95 -2.35
CA VAL A 341 10.86 -23.03 -1.49
C VAL A 341 10.57 -22.47 -0.10
N SER A 342 9.88 -21.34 -0.01
CA SER A 342 9.52 -20.71 1.26
C SER A 342 8.67 -21.65 2.13
N LEU A 343 7.67 -22.32 1.54
CA LEU A 343 6.84 -23.30 2.23
C LEU A 343 7.65 -24.49 2.74
N LYS A 344 8.55 -25.04 1.91
CA LYS A 344 9.41 -26.17 2.32
C LYS A 344 10.35 -25.79 3.46
N LEU A 345 10.96 -24.61 3.39
CA LEU A 345 11.85 -24.12 4.45
C LEU A 345 11.10 -23.88 5.76
N ARG A 346 9.89 -23.32 5.72
CA ARG A 346 9.06 -23.15 6.92
C ARG A 346 8.68 -24.49 7.56
N ALA A 347 8.33 -25.49 6.76
CA ALA A 347 8.06 -26.83 7.27
C ALA A 347 9.30 -27.43 7.94
N ILE A 348 10.50 -27.28 7.33
CA ILE A 348 11.76 -27.74 7.92
C ILE A 348 12.02 -27.03 9.26
N GLU A 349 11.82 -25.71 9.29
CA GLU A 349 12.03 -24.88 10.46
C GLU A 349 11.11 -25.29 11.62
N HIS A 350 9.84 -25.57 11.32
CA HIS A 350 8.87 -26.06 12.28
C HIS A 350 9.28 -27.42 12.89
N ASP A 351 9.74 -28.36 12.06
CA ASP A 351 10.22 -29.67 12.51
C ASP A 351 11.46 -29.53 13.42
N LEU A 352 12.39 -28.64 13.06
CA LEU A 352 13.58 -28.32 13.87
C LEU A 352 13.20 -27.66 15.20
N ARG A 353 12.23 -26.74 15.23
CA ARG A 353 11.72 -26.14 16.48
C ARG A 353 11.08 -27.20 17.37
N SER A 354 10.28 -28.09 16.78
CA SER A 354 9.64 -29.19 17.51
C SER A 354 10.66 -30.14 18.14
N LEU A 355 11.76 -30.42 17.43
CA LEU A 355 12.86 -31.23 17.93
C LEU A 355 13.66 -30.55 19.07
N THR A 356 13.87 -29.24 18.94
CA THR A 356 14.68 -28.46 19.89
C THR A 356 13.92 -27.95 21.11
N GLY A 357 12.59 -28.03 21.11
CA GLY A 357 11.75 -27.36 22.11
C GLY A 357 11.85 -25.84 22.03
N GLY A 358 12.29 -25.30 20.88
CA GLY A 358 12.48 -23.86 20.65
C GLY A 358 13.71 -23.23 21.32
N LEU A 359 14.61 -24.02 21.93
CA LEU A 359 15.83 -23.53 22.60
C LEU A 359 17.09 -24.05 21.91
N VAL A 360 18.07 -23.15 21.68
CA VAL A 360 19.38 -23.52 21.13
C VAL A 360 20.31 -23.97 22.26
N ASP A 361 20.26 -25.26 22.62
CA ASP A 361 21.19 -25.84 23.61
C ASP A 361 22.48 -26.33 22.93
N ARG A 362 23.50 -25.47 22.90
CA ARG A 362 24.82 -25.78 22.31
C ARG A 362 25.59 -26.91 23.02
N ASN A 363 25.13 -27.37 24.18
CA ASN A 363 25.74 -28.48 24.92
C ASN A 363 25.09 -29.84 24.61
N ARG A 364 23.95 -29.87 23.91
CA ARG A 364 23.25 -31.10 23.52
C ARG A 364 23.74 -31.60 22.17
N THR A 365 24.27 -32.82 22.09
CA THR A 365 24.59 -33.47 20.81
C THR A 365 23.32 -34.01 20.14
N TRP A 366 23.03 -33.54 18.94
CA TRP A 366 21.88 -34.01 18.15
C TRP A 366 22.23 -35.23 17.31
N LYS A 367 21.23 -36.06 17.04
CA LYS A 367 21.34 -37.18 16.11
C LYS A 367 20.30 -37.02 15.02
N VAL A 368 20.51 -36.03 14.17
CA VAL A 368 19.49 -35.53 13.25
C VAL A 368 19.06 -36.62 12.26
N ARG A 369 19.97 -37.53 11.90
CA ARG A 369 19.64 -38.68 11.03
C ARG A 369 18.70 -39.70 11.66
N GLU A 370 18.67 -39.80 12.98
CA GLU A 370 17.74 -40.67 13.71
C GLU A 370 16.43 -39.92 14.00
N GLU A 371 16.51 -38.63 14.34
CA GLU A 371 15.37 -37.81 14.80
C GLU A 371 14.55 -37.18 13.66
N LEU A 372 15.19 -36.81 12.54
CA LEU A 372 14.58 -36.21 11.34
C LEU A 372 15.21 -36.81 10.05
N PRO A 373 14.92 -38.07 9.71
CA PRO A 373 15.62 -38.80 8.65
C PRO A 373 15.46 -38.23 7.23
N ASP A 374 14.41 -37.44 6.97
CA ASP A 374 14.12 -36.81 5.67
C ASP A 374 14.75 -35.41 5.49
N LEU A 375 15.32 -34.83 6.55
CA LEU A 375 15.82 -33.45 6.56
C LEU A 375 16.92 -33.21 5.50
N GLU A 376 17.90 -34.12 5.41
CA GLU A 376 19.00 -34.05 4.45
C GLU A 376 18.47 -33.97 3.01
N GLY A 377 17.48 -34.80 2.68
CA GLY A 377 16.84 -34.82 1.38
C GLY A 377 16.06 -33.53 1.08
N ARG A 378 15.27 -33.04 2.04
CA ARG A 378 14.46 -31.81 1.88
C ARG A 378 15.35 -30.58 1.67
N LEU A 379 16.39 -30.41 2.47
CA LEU A 379 17.34 -29.29 2.32
C LEU A 379 18.12 -29.36 1.00
N THR A 380 18.52 -30.56 0.57
CA THR A 380 19.17 -30.77 -0.73
C THR A 380 18.27 -30.34 -1.89
N GLN A 381 16.98 -30.71 -1.84
CA GLN A 381 16.00 -30.28 -2.85
C GLN A 381 15.80 -28.76 -2.85
N VAL A 382 15.75 -28.14 -1.68
CA VAL A 382 15.64 -26.68 -1.56
C VAL A 382 16.87 -25.98 -2.15
N ALA A 383 18.08 -26.43 -1.82
CA ALA A 383 19.31 -25.85 -2.35
C ALA A 383 19.36 -25.94 -3.89
N ALA A 384 19.01 -27.11 -4.45
CA ALA A 384 18.96 -27.31 -5.90
C ALA A 384 17.92 -26.39 -6.56
N ARG A 385 16.73 -26.28 -5.98
CA ARG A 385 15.65 -25.42 -6.48
C ARG A 385 16.03 -23.94 -6.45
N LEU A 386 16.67 -23.46 -5.38
CA LEU A 386 17.17 -22.08 -5.28
C LEU A 386 18.22 -21.76 -6.36
N ALA A 387 19.14 -22.69 -6.63
CA ALA A 387 20.13 -22.54 -7.69
C ALA A 387 19.47 -22.49 -9.07
N GLU A 388 18.46 -23.34 -9.31
CA GLU A 388 17.67 -23.34 -10.54
C GLU A 388 16.94 -21.99 -10.73
N LEU A 389 16.25 -21.51 -9.69
CA LEU A 389 15.52 -20.24 -9.72
C LEU A 389 16.47 -19.05 -9.95
N SER A 390 17.66 -19.06 -9.35
CA SER A 390 18.70 -18.06 -9.61
C SER A 390 19.06 -18.01 -11.09
N LYS A 391 19.27 -19.18 -11.73
CA LYS A 391 19.62 -19.28 -13.15
C LYS A 391 18.47 -18.86 -14.05
N GLN A 392 17.24 -19.27 -13.75
CA GLN A 392 16.04 -18.85 -14.50
C GLN A 392 15.87 -17.33 -14.43
N LEU A 393 16.02 -16.73 -13.25
CA LEU A 393 15.90 -15.28 -13.09
C LEU A 393 17.00 -14.53 -13.85
N GLN A 394 18.24 -15.03 -13.86
CA GLN A 394 19.30 -14.46 -14.69
C GLN A 394 18.98 -14.48 -16.18
N GLN A 395 18.36 -15.56 -16.66
CA GLN A 395 17.93 -15.66 -18.06
C GLN A 395 16.81 -14.66 -18.38
N VAL A 396 15.82 -14.54 -17.51
CA VAL A 396 14.68 -13.62 -17.68
C VAL A 396 15.16 -12.16 -17.65
N ASN A 397 16.04 -11.79 -16.71
CA ASN A 397 16.61 -10.44 -16.65
C ASN A 397 17.69 -10.19 -17.73
N GLY A 398 18.23 -11.25 -18.34
CA GLY A 398 19.37 -11.20 -19.26
C GLY A 398 20.71 -10.85 -18.60
N GLY A 399 20.82 -11.04 -17.28
CA GLY A 399 21.99 -10.71 -16.48
C GLY A 399 21.80 -11.03 -15.00
N LYS A 400 22.85 -10.85 -14.19
CA LYS A 400 22.78 -11.02 -12.73
C LYS A 400 22.20 -9.78 -12.06
N ASP A 401 21.08 -9.94 -11.37
CA ASP A 401 20.52 -8.95 -10.45
C ASP A 401 20.72 -9.34 -8.97
N SER A 402 20.33 -8.46 -8.05
CA SER A 402 20.44 -8.68 -6.59
C SER A 402 19.62 -9.88 -6.08
N SER A 403 18.44 -10.13 -6.65
CA SER A 403 17.56 -11.23 -6.26
C SER A 403 18.12 -12.56 -6.77
N SER A 404 18.59 -12.62 -8.02
CA SER A 404 19.22 -13.84 -8.55
C SER A 404 20.48 -14.22 -7.77
N GLN A 405 21.32 -13.24 -7.41
CA GLN A 405 22.48 -13.46 -6.57
C GLN A 405 22.07 -13.91 -5.17
N GLY A 406 21.06 -13.26 -4.59
CA GLY A 406 20.51 -13.61 -3.29
C GLY A 406 20.03 -15.06 -3.19
N LEU A 407 19.29 -15.54 -4.20
CA LEU A 407 18.86 -16.95 -4.31
C LEU A 407 20.05 -17.91 -4.43
N GLY A 408 21.05 -17.55 -5.25
CA GLY A 408 22.27 -18.33 -5.42
C GLY A 408 23.08 -18.45 -4.12
N THR A 409 23.23 -17.36 -3.38
CA THR A 409 23.89 -17.38 -2.06
C THR A 409 23.12 -18.23 -1.07
N SER A 410 21.79 -18.12 -1.01
CA SER A 410 20.98 -18.95 -0.10
C SER A 410 21.07 -20.46 -0.43
N SER A 411 21.19 -20.82 -1.71
CA SER A 411 21.50 -22.20 -2.12
C SER A 411 22.86 -22.69 -1.58
N GLN A 412 23.88 -21.84 -1.65
CA GLN A 412 25.22 -22.15 -1.14
C GLN A 412 25.23 -22.25 0.39
N ASP A 413 24.49 -21.39 1.08
CA ASP A 413 24.39 -21.41 2.54
C ASP A 413 23.72 -22.70 3.02
N ILE A 414 22.66 -23.17 2.37
CA ILE A 414 22.03 -24.47 2.68
C ILE A 414 22.99 -25.63 2.40
N THR A 415 23.72 -25.58 1.27
CA THR A 415 24.74 -26.60 0.95
C THR A 415 25.81 -26.69 2.04
N LYS A 416 26.24 -25.56 2.62
CA LYS A 416 27.19 -25.55 3.75
C LYS A 416 26.58 -26.13 5.03
N LEU A 417 25.30 -25.86 5.31
CA LEU A 417 24.62 -26.44 6.47
C LEU A 417 24.56 -27.98 6.38
N LEU A 418 24.41 -28.52 5.17
CA LEU A 418 24.40 -29.96 4.92
C LEU A 418 25.74 -30.65 5.21
N GLU A 419 26.87 -29.93 5.22
CA GLU A 419 28.19 -30.50 5.57
C GLU A 419 28.26 -30.98 7.03
N LYS A 420 27.42 -30.41 7.91
CA LYS A 420 27.32 -30.78 9.33
C LYS A 420 25.86 -30.92 9.76
N LEU A 421 25.21 -31.99 9.29
CA LEU A 421 23.80 -32.30 9.57
C LEU A 421 23.41 -32.23 11.05
N ASP A 422 24.21 -32.82 11.94
CA ASP A 422 23.91 -32.81 13.38
C ASP A 422 24.03 -31.42 14.02
N GLY A 423 24.63 -30.45 13.32
CA GLY A 423 24.71 -29.07 13.75
C GLY A 423 23.55 -28.18 13.27
N ILE A 424 22.72 -28.66 12.34
CA ILE A 424 21.62 -27.87 11.74
C ILE A 424 20.63 -27.31 12.79
N PRO A 425 20.26 -28.05 13.86
CA PRO A 425 19.40 -27.50 14.92
C PRO A 425 19.92 -26.20 15.56
N TYR A 426 21.23 -25.93 15.51
CA TYR A 426 21.81 -24.68 16.03
C TYR A 426 21.71 -23.48 15.08
N TYR A 427 21.26 -23.70 13.84
CA TYR A 427 21.21 -22.70 12.77
C TYR A 427 19.77 -22.41 12.30
N SER A 428 18.77 -22.73 13.13
CA SER A 428 17.35 -22.40 12.87
C SER A 428 17.13 -20.92 12.56
N ASP A 429 17.80 -20.02 13.28
CA ASP A 429 17.74 -18.57 13.03
C ASP A 429 18.27 -18.20 11.64
N GLN A 430 19.31 -18.88 11.15
CA GLN A 430 19.81 -18.65 9.79
C GLN A 430 18.79 -19.11 8.74
N ILE A 431 18.07 -20.20 9.00
CA ILE A 431 16.97 -20.66 8.13
C ILE A 431 15.83 -19.63 8.10
N ASN A 432 15.46 -19.05 9.24
CA ASN A 432 14.46 -17.98 9.31
C ASN A 432 14.90 -16.74 8.52
N LEU A 433 16.14 -16.27 8.72
CA LEU A 433 16.69 -15.15 7.95
C LEU A 433 16.71 -15.42 6.43
N MET A 434 16.94 -16.67 6.02
CA MET A 434 16.83 -17.07 4.62
C MET A 434 15.38 -17.00 4.10
N ILE A 435 14.40 -17.46 4.87
CA ILE A 435 12.97 -17.37 4.53
C ILE A 435 12.56 -15.91 4.32
N ASP A 436 13.00 -15.01 5.20
CA ASP A 436 12.71 -13.57 5.12
C ASP A 436 13.36 -12.93 3.90
N LYS A 437 14.65 -13.19 3.68
CA LYS A 437 15.40 -12.71 2.50
C LYS A 437 14.73 -13.16 1.20
N ILE A 438 14.36 -14.43 1.10
CA ILE A 438 13.71 -15.01 -0.08
C ILE A 438 12.32 -14.37 -0.28
N SER A 439 11.58 -14.14 0.79
CA SER A 439 10.26 -13.50 0.74
C SER A 439 10.32 -12.05 0.25
N ASN A 440 11.35 -11.30 0.62
CA ASN A 440 11.58 -9.93 0.15
C ASN A 440 11.89 -9.85 -1.37
N PHE A 441 12.42 -10.92 -1.98
CA PHE A 441 12.62 -10.96 -3.43
C PHE A 441 11.30 -10.97 -4.19
N ILE A 442 10.24 -11.59 -3.66
CA ILE A 442 8.91 -11.52 -4.29
C ILE A 442 8.46 -10.06 -4.42
N GLU A 443 8.62 -9.26 -3.36
CA GLU A 443 8.28 -7.83 -3.39
C GLU A 443 9.07 -7.08 -4.46
N THR A 444 10.39 -7.30 -4.51
CA THR A 444 11.26 -6.66 -5.50
C THR A 444 10.91 -7.07 -6.94
N LEU A 445 10.60 -8.36 -7.16
CA LEU A 445 10.26 -8.90 -8.48
C LEU A 445 8.89 -8.40 -8.98
N LEU A 446 7.93 -8.24 -8.08
CA LEU A 446 6.61 -7.69 -8.42
C LEU A 446 6.66 -6.22 -8.80
N GLN A 447 7.70 -5.47 -8.43
CA GLN A 447 7.81 -4.07 -8.79
C GLN A 447 8.35 -3.88 -10.22
N GLN A 448 7.48 -3.57 -11.18
CA GLN A 448 7.80 -3.48 -12.60
C GLN A 448 7.86 -2.02 -13.09
N SER A 449 8.67 -1.16 -12.47
CA SER A 449 8.76 0.28 -12.81
C SER A 449 9.39 0.55 -14.19
N LEU A 450 8.79 1.47 -14.96
CA LEU A 450 9.36 2.06 -16.19
C LEU A 450 8.89 3.51 -16.32
N GLN A 451 9.79 4.45 -16.56
CA GLN A 451 9.46 5.85 -16.84
C GLN A 451 9.66 6.15 -18.33
N LEU A 452 8.76 6.95 -18.90
CA LEU A 452 8.77 7.34 -20.31
C LEU A 452 8.78 8.86 -20.45
N ASP A 453 9.51 9.34 -21.45
CA ASP A 453 9.54 10.73 -21.91
C ASP A 453 8.90 10.86 -23.30
N GLU A 454 9.32 10.04 -24.27
CA GLU A 454 8.83 10.14 -25.65
C GLU A 454 8.60 8.76 -26.27
N LEU A 455 7.57 8.66 -27.13
CA LEU A 455 7.34 7.53 -28.03
C LEU A 455 7.58 7.98 -29.47
N TYR A 456 8.24 7.12 -30.25
CA TYR A 456 8.65 7.40 -31.62
C TYR A 456 8.07 6.34 -32.56
N ILE A 457 7.22 6.76 -33.48
CA ILE A 457 6.73 5.91 -34.58
C ILE A 457 7.39 6.42 -35.86
N VAL A 458 8.34 5.66 -36.39
CA VAL A 458 9.25 6.11 -37.45
C VAL A 458 9.18 5.18 -38.64
N PRO A 459 9.14 5.67 -39.89
CA PRO A 459 9.32 4.82 -41.07
C PRO A 459 10.57 3.93 -40.94
N VAL A 460 10.47 2.65 -41.33
CA VAL A 460 11.55 1.68 -41.08
C VAL A 460 12.91 2.11 -41.65
N GLU A 461 12.90 2.77 -42.81
CA GLU A 461 14.07 3.26 -43.54
C GLU A 461 14.71 4.52 -42.93
N GLN A 462 13.99 5.22 -42.04
CA GLN A 462 14.49 6.45 -41.41
C GLN A 462 15.20 6.16 -40.09
N HIS A 463 16.15 7.01 -39.72
CA HIS A 463 16.80 6.92 -38.42
C HIS A 463 15.91 7.54 -37.34
N PHE A 464 16.00 7.04 -36.12
CA PHE A 464 15.37 7.72 -35.00
C PHE A 464 15.97 9.11 -34.79
N PRO A 465 15.16 10.10 -34.38
CA PRO A 465 15.68 11.34 -33.83
C PRO A 465 16.62 11.06 -32.65
N LYS A 466 17.47 12.04 -32.29
CA LYS A 466 18.33 11.90 -31.10
C LYS A 466 17.45 11.71 -29.86
N MET A 467 17.58 10.57 -29.20
CA MET A 467 16.82 10.23 -27.98
C MET A 467 17.62 10.47 -26.70
N GLU A 468 18.94 10.61 -26.80
CA GLU A 468 19.83 10.75 -25.64
C GLU A 468 20.48 12.12 -25.64
N ALA A 469 20.74 12.63 -24.44
CA ALA A 469 21.52 13.84 -24.28
C ALA A 469 22.95 13.61 -24.79
N SER A 470 23.58 14.67 -25.28
CA SER A 470 25.02 14.63 -25.53
C SER A 470 25.77 14.88 -24.21
N TRP A 471 26.95 14.29 -24.05
CA TRP A 471 27.82 14.51 -22.90
C TRP A 471 28.05 16.01 -22.58
N LEU A 472 28.15 16.88 -23.59
CA LEU A 472 28.27 18.33 -23.40
C LEU A 472 27.00 18.95 -22.83
N SER A 473 25.83 18.53 -23.33
CA SER A 473 24.54 19.03 -22.83
C SER A 473 24.25 18.53 -21.42
N GLU A 474 24.70 17.33 -21.03
CA GLU A 474 24.58 16.82 -19.66
C GLU A 474 25.37 17.65 -18.66
N ILE A 475 26.62 18.03 -18.99
CA ILE A 475 27.44 18.89 -18.14
C ILE A 475 26.80 20.28 -18.00
N VAL A 476 26.39 20.89 -19.12
CA VAL A 476 25.71 22.20 -19.09
C VAL A 476 24.39 22.11 -18.34
N GLY A 477 23.59 21.06 -18.56
CA GLY A 477 22.34 20.81 -17.87
C GLY A 477 22.53 20.66 -16.37
N THR A 478 23.52 19.90 -15.93
CA THR A 478 23.86 19.73 -14.50
C THR A 478 24.25 21.05 -13.85
N VAL A 479 25.10 21.85 -14.51
CA VAL A 479 25.48 23.18 -14.02
C VAL A 479 24.28 24.13 -13.99
N THR A 480 23.43 24.09 -15.02
CA THR A 480 22.23 24.93 -15.10
C THR A 480 21.21 24.55 -14.02
N ASN A 481 20.96 23.25 -13.82
CA ASN A 481 20.08 22.72 -12.77
C ASN A 481 20.62 23.04 -11.38
N PHE A 482 21.95 23.02 -11.19
CA PHE A 482 22.60 23.47 -9.97
C PHE A 482 22.35 24.97 -9.74
N PHE A 483 22.56 25.84 -10.72
CA PHE A 483 22.24 27.27 -10.57
C PHE A 483 20.76 27.53 -10.33
N TYR A 484 19.88 26.79 -11.00
CA TYR A 484 18.45 26.87 -10.78
C TYR A 484 18.07 26.40 -9.38
N SER A 485 18.69 25.37 -8.82
CA SER A 485 18.37 24.92 -7.46
C SER A 485 18.75 25.93 -6.36
N PHE A 486 19.62 26.91 -6.65
CA PHE A 486 19.85 28.09 -5.79
C PHE A 486 18.87 29.25 -6.05
N GLN A 487 18.22 29.28 -7.22
CA GLN A 487 17.21 30.28 -7.56
C GLN A 487 15.80 29.83 -7.18
N THR A 488 15.56 28.52 -7.06
CA THR A 488 14.25 27.94 -6.77
C THR A 488 14.32 26.95 -5.60
N ARG A 489 14.09 27.49 -4.40
CA ARG A 489 13.20 26.93 -3.37
C ARG A 489 13.31 27.75 -2.09
N ASP A 490 12.13 28.08 -1.55
CA ASP A 490 11.83 28.15 -0.12
C ASP A 490 13.02 28.52 0.77
N ASN A 491 13.37 29.81 0.78
CA ASN A 491 14.08 30.39 1.90
C ASN A 491 13.18 30.24 3.13
N LEU A 492 13.29 29.12 3.86
CA LEU A 492 12.75 28.98 5.21
C LEU A 492 13.32 30.06 6.15
N SER A 493 14.41 30.74 5.73
CA SER A 493 15.03 31.88 6.38
C SER A 493 14.27 33.21 6.22
N GLU A 494 13.42 33.37 5.21
CA GLU A 494 12.60 34.57 4.99
C GLU A 494 11.12 34.22 5.12
N LEU A 495 10.65 34.06 6.36
CA LEU A 495 9.21 33.94 6.66
C LEU A 495 8.51 35.22 6.23
N ASP A 496 7.50 35.13 5.35
CA ASP A 496 6.74 36.31 4.95
C ASP A 496 5.80 36.70 6.10
N ASP A 497 6.10 37.83 6.72
CA ASP A 497 5.32 38.35 7.85
C ASP A 497 3.87 38.70 7.48
N ARG A 498 3.55 38.82 6.18
CA ARG A 498 2.20 39.18 5.69
C ARG A 498 1.27 37.98 5.52
N VAL A 499 1.78 36.76 5.62
CA VAL A 499 1.00 35.52 5.45
C VAL A 499 1.11 34.63 6.69
N LEU A 500 0.15 33.72 6.85
CA LEU A 500 0.21 32.67 7.86
C LEU A 500 1.12 31.55 7.34
N ASN A 501 2.25 31.33 8.00
CA ASN A 501 3.25 30.34 7.59
C ASN A 501 2.93 28.99 8.21
N VAL A 502 2.57 28.01 7.39
CA VAL A 502 2.21 26.65 7.78
C VAL A 502 3.27 25.69 7.25
N TRP A 503 3.90 24.90 8.11
CA TRP A 503 4.85 23.86 7.68
C TRP A 503 4.22 22.48 7.87
N VAL A 504 4.36 21.59 6.88
CA VAL A 504 3.66 20.30 6.89
C VAL A 504 4.65 19.15 6.72
N GLN A 505 4.71 18.25 7.70
CA GLN A 505 5.54 17.05 7.66
C GLN A 505 4.87 15.90 6.91
N ARG A 506 4.56 16.10 5.63
CA ARG A 506 3.97 15.08 4.73
C ARG A 506 4.58 15.18 3.33
N GLY A 507 4.26 14.24 2.44
CA GLY A 507 4.73 14.32 1.05
C GLY A 507 4.20 15.55 0.32
N ARG A 508 4.93 16.04 -0.70
CA ARG A 508 4.59 17.25 -1.46
C ARG A 508 3.14 17.27 -1.97
N ASP A 509 2.62 16.13 -2.40
CA ASP A 509 1.23 16.00 -2.87
C ASP A 509 0.20 16.46 -1.83
N TYR A 510 0.46 16.18 -0.54
CA TYR A 510 -0.38 16.62 0.57
C TYR A 510 -0.27 18.14 0.80
N VAL A 511 0.93 18.68 0.64
CA VAL A 511 1.24 20.11 0.82
C VAL A 511 0.56 20.94 -0.27
N ASP A 512 0.73 20.55 -1.53
CA ASP A 512 0.18 21.26 -2.69
C ASP A 512 -1.37 21.24 -2.65
N GLN A 513 -1.97 20.09 -2.30
CA GLN A 513 -3.43 20.00 -2.13
C GLN A 513 -3.94 20.88 -0.98
N LEU A 514 -3.18 20.98 0.12
CA LEU A 514 -3.56 21.84 1.25
C LEU A 514 -3.44 23.32 0.88
N GLN A 515 -2.38 23.71 0.17
CA GLN A 515 -2.22 25.06 -0.36
C GLN A 515 -3.39 25.43 -1.27
N GLN A 516 -3.70 24.57 -2.25
CA GLN A 516 -4.84 24.78 -3.16
C GLN A 516 -6.16 24.95 -2.38
N LEU A 517 -6.43 24.07 -1.41
CA LEU A 517 -7.66 24.14 -0.63
C LEU A 517 -7.73 25.40 0.25
N ALA A 518 -6.59 25.84 0.79
CA ALA A 518 -6.51 27.08 1.54
C ALA A 518 -6.76 28.31 0.65
N ASP A 519 -6.22 28.33 -0.57
CA ASP A 519 -6.42 29.44 -1.51
C ASP A 519 -7.85 29.49 -2.06
N GLU A 520 -8.49 28.34 -2.26
CA GLU A 520 -9.85 28.24 -2.78
C GLU A 520 -10.94 28.55 -1.74
N ALA A 521 -10.72 28.21 -0.47
CA ALA A 521 -11.75 28.30 0.58
C ALA A 521 -11.31 29.19 1.75
N PHE A 522 -10.19 28.87 2.41
CA PHE A 522 -9.80 29.58 3.63
C PHE A 522 -9.50 31.06 3.40
N THR A 523 -8.65 31.37 2.42
CA THR A 523 -8.21 32.75 2.14
C THR A 523 -9.41 33.65 1.75
N PRO A 524 -10.31 33.24 0.83
CA PRO A 524 -11.51 34.01 0.51
C PRO A 524 -12.47 34.22 1.68
N GLU A 525 -12.70 33.20 2.51
CA GLU A 525 -13.65 33.27 3.63
C GLU A 525 -13.09 34.05 4.83
N SER A 526 -11.79 33.91 5.08
CA SER A 526 -11.17 34.44 6.31
C SER A 526 -10.45 35.77 6.11
N GLY A 527 -10.07 36.09 4.87
CA GLY A 527 -9.16 37.19 4.53
C GLY A 527 -7.69 36.94 4.91
N ILE A 528 -7.35 35.77 5.44
CA ILE A 528 -6.00 35.42 5.88
C ILE A 528 -5.31 34.62 4.77
N LYS A 529 -4.22 35.17 4.22
CA LYS A 529 -3.39 34.46 3.25
C LYS A 529 -2.56 33.39 3.94
N VAL A 530 -2.46 32.20 3.34
CA VAL A 530 -1.72 31.06 3.89
C VAL A 530 -0.62 30.67 2.93
N LYS A 531 0.58 30.42 3.48
CA LYS A 531 1.68 29.79 2.75
C LYS A 531 2.02 28.46 3.41
N VAL A 532 1.78 27.37 2.70
CA VAL A 532 2.00 26.00 3.12
C VAL A 532 3.33 25.51 2.55
N ASN A 533 4.29 25.23 3.42
CA ASN A 533 5.62 24.75 3.05
C ASN A 533 5.81 23.29 3.45
N LEU A 534 6.56 22.55 2.63
CA LEU A 534 6.98 21.20 2.94
C LEU A 534 8.03 21.20 4.06
N LEU A 535 7.80 20.43 5.13
CA LEU A 535 8.80 20.11 6.14
C LEU A 535 9.37 18.70 5.88
N PRO A 536 10.58 18.56 5.31
CA PRO A 536 11.10 17.26 4.89
C PRO A 536 11.35 16.31 6.06
N THR A 537 11.80 16.85 7.21
CA THR A 537 12.13 16.08 8.41
C THR A 537 11.77 16.85 9.68
N SER A 538 11.45 16.14 10.77
CA SER A 538 11.22 16.76 12.07
C SER A 538 12.51 17.34 12.67
N GLN A 539 13.68 16.79 12.34
CA GLN A 539 14.97 17.34 12.80
C GLN A 539 15.19 18.76 12.29
N LEU A 540 14.77 19.06 11.05
CA LEU A 540 14.86 20.41 10.51
C LEU A 540 14.04 21.39 11.36
N LEU A 541 12.84 21.01 11.80
CA LEU A 541 12.01 21.84 12.67
C LEU A 541 12.67 22.09 14.03
N VAL A 542 13.33 21.08 14.61
CA VAL A 542 14.11 21.25 15.85
C VAL A 542 15.27 22.21 15.66
N MET A 543 16.06 22.05 14.59
CA MET A 543 17.20 22.91 14.28
C MET A 543 16.77 24.36 13.99
N SER A 544 15.71 24.55 13.19
CA SER A 544 15.16 25.87 12.88
C SER A 544 14.64 26.56 14.14
N ASN A 545 13.89 25.85 14.99
CA ASN A 545 13.40 26.40 16.25
C ASN A 545 14.55 26.80 17.20
N ALA A 546 15.60 25.97 17.29
CA ALA A 546 16.82 26.32 18.05
C ALA A 546 17.55 27.55 17.47
N ALA A 547 17.50 27.74 16.15
CA ALA A 547 18.01 28.92 15.46
C ALA A 547 17.06 30.14 15.49
N GLY A 548 15.89 30.03 16.12
CA GLY A 548 14.90 31.10 16.21
C GLY A 548 14.02 31.29 14.97
N ILE A 549 14.12 30.41 13.98
CA ILE A 549 13.32 30.40 12.76
C ILE A 549 12.19 29.38 12.94
N GLN A 550 10.94 29.82 12.99
CA GLN A 550 9.80 28.94 13.27
C GLN A 550 8.55 29.37 12.49
N PRO A 551 7.75 28.43 11.96
CA PRO A 551 6.48 28.76 11.34
C PRO A 551 5.45 29.25 12.37
N ASP A 552 4.31 29.73 11.89
CA ASP A 552 3.16 30.00 12.76
C ASP A 552 2.51 28.68 13.21
N ILE A 553 2.41 27.71 12.29
CA ILE A 553 1.83 26.38 12.50
C ILE A 553 2.76 25.30 11.95
N ALA A 554 2.86 24.16 12.64
CA ALA A 554 3.34 22.92 12.04
C ALA A 554 2.27 21.82 12.08
N LEU A 555 2.09 21.09 10.98
CA LEU A 555 1.14 19.98 10.80
C LEU A 555 1.86 18.67 10.47
N GLY A 556 1.18 17.54 10.63
CA GLY A 556 1.73 16.22 10.31
C GLY A 556 2.74 15.68 11.32
N LEU A 557 2.91 16.34 12.47
CA LEU A 557 3.87 15.95 13.50
C LEU A 557 3.42 14.67 14.21
N THR A 558 4.34 13.76 14.52
CA THR A 558 4.03 12.61 15.39
C THR A 558 3.68 13.07 16.80
N GLN A 559 2.82 12.30 17.49
CA GLN A 559 2.22 12.69 18.77
C GLN A 559 3.21 12.85 19.95
N ASP A 560 4.43 12.33 19.83
CA ASP A 560 5.51 12.47 20.81
C ASP A 560 6.13 13.88 20.80
N LEU A 561 6.10 14.57 19.66
CA LEU A 561 6.80 15.86 19.49
C LEU A 561 6.15 17.06 20.21
N PRO A 562 4.81 17.22 20.26
CA PRO A 562 4.19 18.42 20.83
C PRO A 562 4.57 18.69 22.29
N VAL A 563 4.54 17.66 23.15
CA VAL A 563 4.91 17.81 24.57
C VAL A 563 6.39 18.12 24.73
N ASP A 564 7.26 17.52 23.91
CA ASP A 564 8.69 17.85 23.90
C ASP A 564 8.92 19.33 23.57
N TYR A 565 8.15 19.91 22.64
CA TYR A 565 8.20 21.34 22.37
C TYR A 565 7.57 22.19 23.49
N ALA A 566 6.51 21.68 24.15
CA ALA A 566 5.86 22.36 25.27
C ALA A 566 6.78 22.48 26.49
N ILE A 567 7.53 21.42 26.81
CA ILE A 567 8.56 21.42 27.86
C ILE A 567 9.61 22.51 27.59
N ARG A 568 9.93 22.77 26.31
CA ARG A 568 10.86 23.83 25.87
C ARG A 568 10.21 25.21 25.73
N GLY A 569 8.92 25.36 26.04
CA GLY A 569 8.17 26.61 25.88
C GLY A 569 8.06 27.10 24.43
N SER A 570 8.17 26.19 23.45
CA SER A 570 8.22 26.54 22.02
C SER A 570 6.84 26.59 21.35
N VAL A 571 5.83 25.91 21.92
CA VAL A 571 4.47 25.81 21.38
C VAL A 571 3.44 26.36 22.35
N ALA A 572 2.36 26.90 21.81
CA ALA A 572 1.30 27.54 22.55
C ALA A 572 0.35 26.52 23.20
N ASP A 573 -0.16 26.86 24.38
CA ASP A 573 -1.22 26.11 25.06
C ASP A 573 -2.57 26.42 24.42
N LEU A 574 -3.10 25.48 23.65
CA LEU A 574 -4.36 25.60 22.93
C LEU A 574 -5.57 25.71 23.87
N SER A 575 -5.45 25.24 25.12
CA SER A 575 -6.54 25.33 26.10
C SER A 575 -6.87 26.78 26.52
N LYS A 576 -5.99 27.73 26.19
CA LYS A 576 -6.14 29.16 26.44
C LYS A 576 -7.10 29.85 25.44
N PHE A 577 -7.39 29.23 24.29
CA PHE A 577 -8.31 29.82 23.31
C PHE A 577 -9.77 29.70 23.80
N PRO A 578 -10.60 30.76 23.66
CA PRO A 578 -11.94 30.79 24.27
C PRO A 578 -12.87 29.64 23.88
N ASP A 579 -12.78 29.17 22.65
CA ASP A 579 -13.63 28.11 22.06
C ASP A 579 -12.96 26.74 22.01
N PHE A 580 -11.82 26.55 22.70
CA PHE A 580 -11.11 25.27 22.75
C PHE A 580 -12.01 24.11 23.16
N LYS A 581 -12.90 24.31 24.14
CA LYS A 581 -13.78 23.24 24.64
C LYS A 581 -14.70 22.68 23.55
N GLU A 582 -15.17 23.50 22.62
CA GLU A 582 -16.02 23.07 21.50
C GLU A 582 -15.24 22.27 20.46
N VAL A 583 -13.94 22.55 20.31
CA VAL A 583 -13.04 21.80 19.44
C VAL A 583 -12.64 20.49 20.11
N TYR A 584 -12.37 20.50 21.41
CA TYR A 584 -11.98 19.35 22.22
C TYR A 584 -12.97 18.18 22.08
N THR A 585 -14.28 18.46 22.13
CA THR A 585 -15.34 17.45 22.08
C THR A 585 -15.50 16.74 20.74
N ARG A 586 -14.82 17.21 19.68
CA ARG A 586 -14.91 16.61 18.33
C ARG A 586 -14.06 15.36 18.16
N PHE A 587 -13.12 15.13 19.07
CA PHE A 587 -12.15 14.04 19.00
C PHE A 587 -12.33 13.08 20.18
N SER A 588 -11.75 11.89 20.08
CA SER A 588 -11.74 10.94 21.18
C SER A 588 -10.99 11.51 22.39
N PRO A 589 -11.52 11.39 23.62
CA PRO A 589 -10.81 11.80 24.83
C PRO A 589 -9.41 11.17 24.94
N GLY A 590 -9.25 9.93 24.50
CA GLY A 590 -7.98 9.21 24.52
C GLY A 590 -6.93 9.75 23.56
N SER A 591 -7.31 10.48 22.50
CA SER A 591 -6.35 11.09 21.57
C SER A 591 -5.67 12.33 22.15
N TRP A 592 -6.27 12.95 23.17
CA TRP A 592 -5.72 14.12 23.86
C TRP A 592 -4.66 13.79 24.91
N LEU A 593 -4.57 12.53 25.35
CA LEU A 593 -3.62 12.08 26.38
C LEU A 593 -2.14 12.39 26.04
N PRO A 594 -1.61 12.04 24.86
CA PRO A 594 -0.22 12.36 24.51
C PRO A 594 0.03 13.85 24.24
N LEU A 595 -1.02 14.69 24.20
CA LEU A 595 -0.94 16.11 23.88
C LEU A 595 -1.07 17.01 25.11
N TYR A 596 -1.31 16.40 26.27
CA TYR A 596 -1.46 17.07 27.54
C TYR A 596 -0.12 17.20 28.26
N TYR A 597 0.19 18.40 28.73
CA TYR A 597 1.34 18.64 29.56
C TYR A 597 1.03 19.75 30.55
N ASN A 598 1.41 19.60 31.82
CA ASN A 598 1.35 20.67 32.82
C ASN A 598 0.03 21.48 32.80
N LYS A 599 -1.11 20.80 32.77
CA LYS A 599 -2.47 21.39 32.80
C LYS A 599 -2.89 22.17 31.55
N GLY A 600 -2.21 21.98 30.43
CA GLY A 600 -2.55 22.53 29.12
C GLY A 600 -2.50 21.49 28.01
N TYR A 601 -2.99 21.87 26.84
CA TYR A 601 -2.99 21.03 25.62
C TYR A 601 -2.20 21.73 24.52
N TYR A 602 -1.18 21.08 23.97
CA TYR A 602 -0.19 21.76 23.11
C TYR A 602 -0.22 21.35 21.64
N ALA A 603 -1.20 20.52 21.27
CA ALA A 603 -1.45 20.12 19.89
C ALA A 603 -2.93 19.79 19.70
N ILE A 604 -3.37 19.76 18.43
CA ILE A 604 -4.67 19.21 18.02
C ILE A 604 -4.45 17.92 17.22
N PRO A 605 -5.26 16.86 17.43
CA PRO A 605 -5.27 15.69 16.56
C PRO A 605 -5.58 16.09 15.11
N GLU A 606 -4.86 15.53 14.14
CA GLU A 606 -5.09 15.73 12.70
C GLU A 606 -5.56 14.42 12.06
N THR A 607 -4.73 13.39 12.07
CA THR A 607 -5.07 12.04 11.61
C THR A 607 -4.94 11.05 12.74
N GLN A 608 -5.90 10.14 12.88
CA GLN A 608 -5.91 9.11 13.92
C GLN A 608 -5.81 7.74 13.26
N SER A 609 -4.88 6.90 13.71
CA SER A 609 -4.85 5.50 13.28
C SER A 609 -5.89 4.68 14.04
N PHE A 610 -6.02 3.41 13.71
CA PHE A 610 -6.79 2.43 14.46
C PHE A 610 -6.02 1.11 14.49
N GLN A 611 -6.33 0.28 15.48
CA GLN A 611 -5.90 -1.11 15.55
C GLN A 611 -7.15 -1.98 15.38
N VAL A 612 -7.19 -2.87 14.38
CA VAL A 612 -8.33 -3.76 14.15
C VAL A 612 -7.84 -5.19 13.92
N LEU A 613 -8.73 -6.16 14.13
CA LEU A 613 -8.47 -7.55 13.83
C LEU A 613 -8.73 -7.82 12.34
N PHE A 614 -7.69 -8.11 11.58
CA PHE A 614 -7.79 -8.58 10.20
C PHE A 614 -7.99 -10.08 10.18
N TYR A 615 -8.86 -10.59 9.31
CA TYR A 615 -9.05 -12.03 9.14
C TYR A 615 -9.39 -12.43 7.69
N ARG A 616 -8.95 -13.62 7.28
CA ARG A 616 -9.22 -14.25 5.99
C ARG A 616 -10.50 -15.06 6.04
N LYS A 617 -11.59 -14.50 5.49
CA LYS A 617 -12.94 -15.10 5.48
C LYS A 617 -12.94 -16.52 4.90
N ASP A 618 -12.19 -16.72 3.82
CA ASP A 618 -12.06 -18.00 3.13
C ASP A 618 -11.36 -19.07 4.00
N ILE A 619 -10.25 -18.71 4.64
CA ILE A 619 -9.48 -19.63 5.49
C ILE A 619 -10.24 -19.93 6.80
N MET A 620 -10.82 -18.91 7.44
CA MET A 620 -11.63 -19.10 8.64
C MET A 620 -12.83 -20.03 8.36
N LYS A 621 -13.51 -19.85 7.23
CA LYS A 621 -14.60 -20.74 6.79
C LYS A 621 -14.11 -22.17 6.51
N GLN A 622 -12.95 -22.33 5.85
CA GLN A 622 -12.36 -23.64 5.56
C GLN A 622 -12.02 -24.41 6.83
N LEU A 623 -11.51 -23.71 7.86
CA LEU A 623 -11.15 -24.30 9.15
C LEU A 623 -12.33 -24.36 10.14
N ASN A 624 -13.51 -23.91 9.74
CA ASN A 624 -14.69 -23.78 10.60
C ASN A 624 -14.41 -23.00 11.89
N LEU A 625 -13.65 -21.90 11.76
CA LEU A 625 -13.31 -20.99 12.84
C LEU A 625 -14.20 -19.74 12.80
N GLU A 626 -14.65 -19.30 13.98
CA GLU A 626 -15.33 -18.02 14.16
C GLU A 626 -14.32 -16.88 14.37
N VAL A 627 -14.76 -15.63 14.18
CA VAL A 627 -13.93 -14.45 14.42
C VAL A 627 -13.86 -14.19 15.94
N PRO A 628 -12.68 -14.24 16.57
CA PRO A 628 -12.54 -14.15 18.03
C PRO A 628 -12.98 -12.78 18.55
N GLN A 629 -13.65 -12.78 19.70
CA GLN A 629 -14.08 -11.55 20.38
C GLN A 629 -13.18 -11.20 21.57
N THR A 630 -12.53 -12.20 22.16
CA THR A 630 -11.69 -12.07 23.35
C THR A 630 -10.31 -12.68 23.14
N TRP A 631 -9.33 -12.29 23.96
CA TRP A 631 -8.01 -12.93 23.94
C TRP A 631 -8.08 -14.43 24.27
N ASP A 632 -9.05 -14.87 25.09
CA ASP A 632 -9.28 -16.29 25.36
C ASP A 632 -9.73 -17.05 24.10
N ASP A 633 -10.56 -16.43 23.25
CA ASP A 633 -10.92 -17.01 21.95
C ASP A 633 -9.69 -17.14 21.03
N VAL A 634 -8.77 -16.17 21.07
CA VAL A 634 -7.50 -16.23 20.33
C VAL A 634 -6.65 -17.40 20.83
N TYR A 635 -6.52 -17.59 22.14
CA TYR A 635 -5.79 -18.74 22.69
C TYR A 635 -6.43 -20.08 22.29
N ALA A 636 -7.75 -20.13 22.19
CA ALA A 636 -8.48 -21.33 21.81
C ALA A 636 -8.35 -21.71 20.32
N LEU A 637 -8.23 -20.73 19.42
CA LEU A 637 -8.09 -21.00 17.98
C LEU A 637 -6.64 -21.27 17.53
N LEU A 638 -5.65 -20.84 18.31
CA LEU A 638 -4.23 -21.01 17.98
C LEU A 638 -3.81 -22.46 17.70
N PRO A 639 -4.23 -23.47 18.49
CA PRO A 639 -3.91 -24.88 18.19
C PRO A 639 -4.39 -25.31 16.80
N THR A 640 -5.59 -24.90 16.39
CA THR A 640 -6.13 -25.23 15.06
C THR A 640 -5.34 -24.55 13.96
N LEU A 641 -4.95 -23.28 14.13
CA LEU A 641 -4.09 -22.59 13.18
C LEU A 641 -2.74 -23.32 13.04
N GLN A 642 -2.09 -23.62 14.16
CA GLN A 642 -0.76 -24.22 14.19
C GLN A 642 -0.74 -25.64 13.60
N GLN A 643 -1.77 -26.45 13.85
CA GLN A 643 -1.95 -27.77 13.22
C GLN A 643 -2.05 -27.69 11.69
N ASN A 644 -2.45 -26.54 11.14
CA ASN A 644 -2.52 -26.28 9.70
C ASN A 644 -1.32 -25.45 9.19
N SER A 645 -0.24 -25.34 9.98
CA SER A 645 0.93 -24.51 9.67
C SER A 645 0.62 -23.02 9.46
N LEU A 646 -0.41 -22.53 10.14
CA LEU A 646 -0.84 -21.13 10.16
C LEU A 646 -0.57 -20.52 11.55
N ASN A 647 -0.54 -19.18 11.64
CA ASN A 647 -0.40 -18.50 12.93
C ASN A 647 -1.25 -17.22 13.05
N PHE A 648 -1.36 -16.71 14.26
CA PHE A 648 -1.97 -15.41 14.56
C PHE A 648 -0.90 -14.32 14.59
N TYR A 649 -1.14 -13.19 13.92
CA TYR A 649 -0.22 -12.06 14.00
C TYR A 649 -0.57 -11.11 15.15
N SER A 650 0.44 -10.80 15.97
CA SER A 650 0.42 -9.69 16.92
C SER A 650 1.72 -8.91 16.80
N ASN A 651 1.65 -7.60 16.59
CA ASN A 651 2.83 -6.76 16.61
C ASN A 651 3.39 -6.70 18.04
N TYR A 652 4.60 -7.21 18.28
CA TYR A 652 5.19 -7.14 19.62
C TYR A 652 5.34 -5.70 20.11
N LYS A 653 5.47 -4.70 19.22
CA LYS A 653 5.57 -3.29 19.64
C LYS A 653 4.26 -2.72 20.18
N ASP A 654 3.12 -3.34 19.89
CA ASP A 654 1.80 -2.87 20.32
C ASP A 654 1.39 -3.54 21.63
N TYR A 655 1.97 -3.09 22.73
CA TYR A 655 1.69 -3.60 24.07
C TYR A 655 0.47 -2.96 24.74
N THR A 656 0.02 -1.78 24.26
CA THR A 656 -1.04 -0.99 24.92
C THR A 656 -2.35 -1.75 25.19
N PRO A 657 -2.86 -2.63 24.31
CA PRO A 657 -4.11 -3.33 24.58
C PRO A 657 -4.02 -4.25 25.80
N PHE A 658 -2.89 -4.94 25.99
CA PHE A 658 -2.70 -5.86 27.11
C PHE A 658 -2.70 -5.14 28.46
N PHE A 659 -2.17 -3.93 28.54
CA PHE A 659 -2.16 -3.14 29.78
C PHE A 659 -3.53 -2.52 30.04
N TYR A 660 -4.08 -1.75 29.10
CA TYR A 660 -5.32 -1.02 29.33
C TYR A 660 -6.54 -1.93 29.49
N GLN A 661 -6.63 -3.06 28.77
CA GLN A 661 -7.75 -4.00 28.94
C GLN A 661 -7.69 -4.81 30.26
N ASN A 662 -6.54 -4.81 30.93
CA ASN A 662 -6.38 -5.36 32.29
C ASN A 662 -6.40 -4.28 33.37
N HIS A 663 -6.90 -3.07 33.05
CA HIS A 663 -6.98 -1.95 33.99
C HIS A 663 -5.63 -1.48 34.54
N SER A 664 -4.53 -1.73 33.81
CA SER A 664 -3.20 -1.20 34.13
C SER A 664 -2.94 0.09 33.37
N GLU A 665 -2.74 1.18 34.10
CA GLU A 665 -2.19 2.43 33.54
C GLU A 665 -0.66 2.36 33.46
N PHE A 666 -0.05 3.24 32.66
CA PHE A 666 1.41 3.32 32.54
C PHE A 666 2.04 4.27 33.56
N PHE A 667 1.30 5.29 33.98
CA PHE A 667 1.74 6.32 34.93
C PHE A 667 0.66 6.58 35.97
N GLU A 668 1.09 6.96 37.17
CA GLU A 668 0.18 7.41 38.21
C GLU A 668 -0.51 8.73 37.82
N PRO A 669 -1.73 9.04 38.32
CA PRO A 669 -2.44 10.27 37.96
C PRO A 669 -1.67 11.56 38.24
N ASN A 670 -0.78 11.56 39.23
CA ASN A 670 0.10 12.70 39.53
C ASN A 670 1.22 12.90 38.48
N GLY A 671 1.48 11.89 37.64
CA GLY A 671 2.51 11.85 36.60
C GLY A 671 3.95 11.74 37.13
N LEU A 672 4.14 11.37 38.40
CA LEU A 672 5.44 11.38 39.06
C LEU A 672 6.15 10.01 39.04
N THR A 673 5.40 8.93 38.99
CA THR A 673 5.92 7.55 38.96
C THR A 673 5.17 6.72 37.94
N THR A 674 5.77 5.59 37.55
CA THR A 674 5.06 4.57 36.77
C THR A 674 3.98 3.87 37.60
N ALA A 675 2.89 3.44 36.96
CA ALA A 675 1.83 2.63 37.55
C ALA A 675 1.97 1.12 37.25
N LEU A 676 3.11 0.72 36.67
CA LEU A 676 3.38 -0.66 36.24
C LEU A 676 3.75 -1.62 37.38
N ASN A 677 4.04 -1.10 38.58
CA ASN A 677 4.45 -1.88 39.75
C ASN A 677 3.26 -2.47 40.54
N THR A 678 2.14 -2.69 39.86
CA THR A 678 0.87 -3.18 40.40
C THR A 678 0.64 -4.64 40.01
N PRO A 679 -0.19 -5.41 40.74
CA PRO A 679 -0.61 -6.75 40.32
C PRO A 679 -1.15 -6.79 38.89
N GLU A 680 -1.91 -5.77 38.51
CA GLU A 680 -2.48 -5.57 37.17
C GLU A 680 -1.37 -5.35 36.12
N GLY A 681 -0.37 -4.52 36.43
CA GLY A 681 0.80 -4.31 35.56
C GLY A 681 1.59 -5.59 35.31
N PHE A 682 1.87 -6.37 36.36
CA PHE A 682 2.53 -7.67 36.24
C PHE A 682 1.70 -8.69 35.45
N LYS A 683 0.38 -8.72 35.67
CA LYS A 683 -0.54 -9.60 34.92
C LYS A 683 -0.54 -9.24 33.44
N SER A 684 -0.63 -7.96 33.11
CA SER A 684 -0.64 -7.43 31.74
C SER A 684 0.65 -7.77 31.00
N PHE A 685 1.80 -7.51 31.63
CA PHE A 685 3.09 -7.84 31.05
C PHE A 685 3.25 -9.34 30.84
N LYS A 686 2.83 -10.16 31.82
CA LYS A 686 2.83 -11.62 31.68
C LYS A 686 1.98 -12.06 30.49
N GLN A 687 0.73 -11.61 30.39
CA GLN A 687 -0.16 -11.95 29.28
C GLN A 687 0.45 -11.62 27.91
N TRP A 688 1.02 -10.42 27.78
CA TRP A 688 1.68 -9.99 26.55
C TRP A 688 2.89 -10.86 26.20
N THR A 689 3.74 -11.19 27.18
CA THR A 689 4.93 -12.04 26.93
C THR A 689 4.58 -13.53 26.70
N ASP A 690 3.52 -14.04 27.32
CA ASP A 690 3.06 -15.42 27.17
C ASP A 690 2.56 -15.71 25.75
N LEU A 691 2.04 -14.70 25.05
CA LEU A 691 1.65 -14.83 23.64
C LEU A 691 2.79 -15.37 22.77
N PHE A 692 4.02 -14.96 23.06
CA PHE A 692 5.22 -15.38 22.34
C PHE A 692 5.89 -16.60 22.96
N ASN A 693 5.94 -16.67 24.30
CA ASN A 693 6.67 -17.72 25.00
C ASN A 693 5.89 -19.04 25.15
N ILE A 694 4.57 -18.96 25.33
CA ILE A 694 3.70 -20.13 25.59
C ILE A 694 2.90 -20.47 24.33
N TYR A 695 2.32 -19.45 23.70
CA TYR A 695 1.38 -19.64 22.60
C TYR A 695 2.04 -19.66 21.22
N ALA A 696 3.38 -19.56 21.16
CA ALA A 696 4.20 -19.70 19.96
C ALA A 696 3.78 -18.76 18.79
N VAL A 697 3.27 -17.56 19.10
CA VAL A 697 3.18 -16.48 18.12
C VAL A 697 4.59 -16.02 17.76
N GLU A 698 4.82 -15.71 16.47
CA GLU A 698 6.12 -15.29 15.99
C GLU A 698 6.59 -13.98 16.66
N LYS A 699 7.81 -14.03 17.21
CA LYS A 699 8.46 -12.91 17.92
C LYS A 699 8.69 -11.69 17.02
N GLU A 700 8.98 -11.92 15.75
CA GLU A 700 9.18 -10.89 14.73
C GLU A 700 8.60 -11.35 13.40
N VAL A 701 7.85 -10.46 12.76
CA VAL A 701 7.24 -10.69 11.44
C VAL A 701 7.57 -9.47 10.58
N PRO A 702 8.45 -9.61 9.57
CA PRO A 702 8.87 -8.47 8.75
C PRO A 702 7.71 -7.80 8.00
N SER A 703 6.74 -8.60 7.55
CA SER A 703 5.55 -8.10 6.84
C SER A 703 4.33 -8.96 7.09
N PHE A 704 3.45 -8.51 7.99
CA PHE A 704 2.15 -9.16 8.18
C PHE A 704 1.31 -9.12 6.91
N TYR A 705 1.32 -8.01 6.17
CA TYR A 705 0.64 -7.88 4.88
C TYR A 705 0.93 -9.05 3.92
N GLN A 706 2.21 -9.42 3.74
CA GLN A 706 2.57 -10.54 2.85
C GLN A 706 2.12 -11.89 3.41
N HIS A 707 2.27 -12.12 4.72
CA HIS A 707 1.81 -13.36 5.35
C HIS A 707 0.30 -13.53 5.25
N PHE A 708 -0.45 -12.44 5.42
CA PHE A 708 -1.90 -12.40 5.29
C PHE A 708 -2.35 -12.61 3.85
N ARG A 709 -1.67 -11.95 2.89
CA ARG A 709 -1.90 -12.11 1.45
C ARG A 709 -1.71 -13.55 0.99
N ARG A 710 -0.64 -14.21 1.45
CA ARG A 710 -0.37 -15.64 1.19
C ARG A 710 -1.27 -16.60 1.98
N GLY A 711 -1.92 -16.12 3.04
CA GLY A 711 -2.78 -16.92 3.91
C GLY A 711 -2.06 -17.65 5.04
N THR A 712 -0.74 -17.49 5.18
CA THR A 712 0.07 -18.15 6.24
C THR A 712 -0.14 -17.56 7.64
N MET A 713 -0.55 -16.30 7.73
CA MET A 713 -1.10 -15.71 8.96
C MET A 713 -2.48 -15.15 8.62
N PRO A 714 -3.52 -16.00 8.64
CA PRO A 714 -4.84 -15.64 8.14
C PRO A 714 -5.58 -14.67 9.06
N ILE A 715 -5.07 -14.42 10.27
CA ILE A 715 -5.72 -13.59 11.28
C ILE A 715 -4.68 -12.85 12.13
N GLY A 716 -4.97 -11.61 12.53
CA GLY A 716 -4.11 -10.86 13.44
C GLY A 716 -4.49 -9.39 13.60
N VAL A 717 -3.94 -8.73 14.62
CA VAL A 717 -4.20 -7.31 14.91
C VAL A 717 -3.17 -6.44 14.20
N SER A 718 -3.65 -5.44 13.46
CA SER A 718 -2.79 -4.48 12.76
C SER A 718 -3.49 -3.14 12.56
N ASP A 719 -2.83 -2.24 11.84
CA ASP A 719 -3.17 -0.83 11.81
C ASP A 719 -3.82 -0.35 10.50
N TYR A 720 -4.07 0.96 10.44
CA TYR A 720 -4.53 1.67 9.25
C TYR A 720 -3.68 1.39 8.00
N ASN A 721 -2.35 1.28 8.11
CA ASN A 721 -1.47 1.08 6.96
C ASN A 721 -1.72 -0.29 6.33
N MET A 722 -1.92 -1.33 7.14
CA MET A 722 -2.29 -2.65 6.60
C MET A 722 -3.60 -2.59 5.82
N TYR A 723 -4.62 -1.87 6.32
CA TYR A 723 -5.90 -1.70 5.62
C TYR A 723 -5.71 -1.07 4.23
N VAL A 724 -4.90 0.00 4.15
CA VAL A 724 -4.59 0.68 2.89
C VAL A 724 -3.82 -0.24 1.94
N GLN A 725 -2.81 -0.97 2.44
CA GLN A 725 -2.04 -1.91 1.62
C GLN A 725 -2.92 -3.01 1.03
N LEU A 726 -3.80 -3.62 1.83
CA LEU A 726 -4.73 -4.64 1.34
C LEU A 726 -5.70 -4.04 0.30
N SER A 727 -6.24 -2.86 0.57
CA SER A 727 -7.21 -2.22 -0.32
C SER A 727 -6.61 -1.74 -1.64
N ALA A 728 -5.36 -1.25 -1.63
CA ALA A 728 -4.71 -0.68 -2.81
C ALA A 728 -3.85 -1.68 -3.60
N ALA A 729 -3.29 -2.71 -2.95
CA ALA A 729 -2.26 -3.56 -3.54
C ALA A 729 -2.55 -5.08 -3.49
N ALA A 730 -3.67 -5.51 -2.90
CA ALA A 730 -4.10 -6.91 -2.87
C ALA A 730 -5.52 -7.12 -3.44
N PRO A 731 -5.79 -6.71 -4.71
CA PRO A 731 -7.10 -6.88 -5.32
C PRO A 731 -7.55 -8.35 -5.36
N GLU A 732 -6.61 -9.30 -5.39
CA GLU A 732 -6.91 -10.74 -5.37
C GLU A 732 -7.52 -11.27 -4.07
N LEU A 733 -7.51 -10.45 -3.02
CA LEU A 733 -8.17 -10.77 -1.76
C LEU A 733 -9.53 -10.06 -1.62
N ASN A 734 -9.99 -9.30 -2.61
CA ASN A 734 -11.27 -8.61 -2.52
C ASN A 734 -12.41 -9.58 -2.16
N GLY A 735 -13.17 -9.24 -1.12
CA GLY A 735 -14.24 -10.09 -0.58
C GLY A 735 -13.76 -11.29 0.26
N ARG A 736 -12.46 -11.61 0.27
CA ARG A 736 -11.86 -12.75 0.98
C ARG A 736 -11.25 -12.40 2.33
N TRP A 737 -11.18 -11.12 2.66
CA TRP A 737 -10.82 -10.65 3.99
C TRP A 737 -11.91 -9.76 4.58
N GLY A 738 -11.82 -9.54 5.88
CA GLY A 738 -12.59 -8.54 6.60
C GLY A 738 -11.81 -8.04 7.80
N ILE A 739 -12.39 -7.04 8.47
CA ILE A 739 -11.92 -6.56 9.76
C ILE A 739 -13.00 -6.74 10.83
N ALA A 740 -12.55 -6.85 12.08
CA ALA A 740 -13.37 -6.82 13.28
C ALA A 740 -12.70 -5.95 14.35
N GLU A 741 -13.42 -5.59 15.40
CA GLU A 741 -12.81 -4.97 16.59
C GLU A 741 -11.75 -5.91 17.17
N ILE A 742 -10.71 -5.38 17.81
CA ILE A 742 -9.65 -6.23 18.37
C ILE A 742 -10.19 -7.18 19.44
N PRO A 743 -9.53 -8.32 19.69
CA PRO A 743 -9.83 -9.14 20.84
C PRO A 743 -9.75 -8.31 22.13
N GLY A 744 -10.79 -8.42 22.95
CA GLY A 744 -10.90 -7.68 24.21
C GLY A 744 -10.85 -8.58 25.45
N VAL A 745 -11.11 -7.96 26.61
CA VAL A 745 -11.31 -8.66 27.88
C VAL A 745 -12.77 -8.54 28.30
N LYS A 746 -13.41 -9.69 28.53
CA LYS A 746 -14.80 -9.77 28.97
C LYS A 746 -14.91 -9.37 30.44
N GLN A 747 -15.80 -8.42 30.72
CA GLN A 747 -16.10 -7.93 32.06
C GLN A 747 -17.20 -8.76 32.74
N PRO A 748 -17.35 -8.66 34.07
CA PRO A 748 -18.40 -9.37 34.81
C PRO A 748 -19.82 -9.05 34.34
N ASP A 749 -20.07 -7.86 33.80
CA ASP A 749 -21.36 -7.42 33.26
C ASP A 749 -21.63 -7.93 31.82
N GLY A 750 -20.70 -8.68 31.23
CA GLY A 750 -20.79 -9.24 29.89
C GLY A 750 -20.31 -8.31 28.78
N THR A 751 -19.97 -7.05 29.08
CA THR A 751 -19.31 -6.16 28.13
C THR A 751 -17.90 -6.68 27.82
N ILE A 752 -17.36 -6.31 26.66
CA ILE A 752 -15.99 -6.66 26.29
C ILE A 752 -15.23 -5.36 26.04
N GLU A 753 -14.23 -5.10 26.87
CA GLU A 753 -13.39 -3.92 26.78
C GLU A 753 -12.26 -4.11 25.77
N ARG A 754 -12.07 -3.11 24.90
CA ARG A 754 -11.14 -3.18 23.76
C ARG A 754 -10.19 -2.00 23.69
N TRP A 755 -9.79 -1.49 24.85
CA TRP A 755 -8.84 -0.39 24.94
C TRP A 755 -7.61 -0.65 24.08
N ALA A 756 -7.23 0.33 23.26
CA ALA A 756 -6.04 0.29 22.43
C ALA A 756 -5.58 1.68 22.02
N GLY A 757 -4.26 1.85 21.91
CA GLY A 757 -3.67 2.98 21.20
C GLY A 757 -3.74 2.79 19.68
N GLY A 758 -3.24 3.77 18.96
CA GLY A 758 -3.11 3.68 17.51
C GLY A 758 -2.07 4.64 16.93
N GLY A 759 -1.69 5.66 17.69
CA GLY A 759 -0.85 6.74 17.18
C GLY A 759 -1.64 7.69 16.28
N GLN A 760 -1.17 8.93 16.26
CA GLN A 760 -1.79 10.00 15.50
C GLN A 760 -0.73 10.97 14.93
N ARG A 761 -1.17 11.79 13.98
CA ARG A 761 -0.47 13.01 13.58
C ARG A 761 -1.20 14.22 14.14
N THR A 762 -0.45 15.29 14.36
CA THR A 762 -0.91 16.45 15.12
C THR A 762 -0.53 17.76 14.45
N GLY A 763 -1.26 18.82 14.83
CA GLY A 763 -0.94 20.20 14.51
C GLY A 763 -0.60 21.00 15.77
N VAL A 764 0.39 21.90 15.69
CA VAL A 764 0.82 22.78 16.79
C VAL A 764 0.83 24.24 16.34
N ILE A 765 0.64 25.16 17.28
CA ILE A 765 0.88 26.60 17.11
C ILE A 765 2.16 26.96 17.86
N PHE A 766 3.05 27.72 17.24
CA PHE A 766 4.29 28.13 17.89
C PHE A 766 4.11 29.34 18.81
N GLU A 767 4.74 29.30 19.99
CA GLU A 767 4.55 30.31 21.05
C GLU A 767 5.08 31.69 20.66
N LYS A 768 6.15 31.80 19.87
CA LYS A 768 6.66 33.12 19.42
C LYS A 768 5.86 33.71 18.25
N SER A 769 4.88 33.02 17.68
CA SER A 769 4.06 33.59 16.62
C SER A 769 3.26 34.79 17.14
N ASN A 770 3.26 35.89 16.38
CA ASN A 770 2.39 37.05 16.60
C ASN A 770 1.00 36.86 15.94
N LYS A 771 0.75 35.72 15.28
CA LYS A 771 -0.47 35.42 14.53
C LYS A 771 -1.29 34.28 15.16
N LYS A 772 -1.18 34.07 16.47
CA LYS A 772 -1.81 32.93 17.19
C LYS A 772 -3.32 32.80 16.93
N ASP A 773 -4.06 33.91 16.89
CA ASP A 773 -5.51 33.88 16.62
C ASP A 773 -5.82 33.46 15.18
N GLN A 774 -5.00 33.91 14.21
CA GLN A 774 -5.11 33.49 12.80
C GLN A 774 -4.75 32.01 12.65
N ALA A 775 -3.69 31.58 13.34
CA ALA A 775 -3.27 30.19 13.39
C ALA A 775 -4.36 29.28 13.98
N TRP A 776 -4.99 29.70 15.08
CA TRP A 776 -6.10 28.98 15.68
C TRP A 776 -7.32 28.93 14.76
N LYS A 777 -7.65 30.04 14.07
CA LYS A 777 -8.71 30.06 13.05
C LYS A 777 -8.43 29.07 11.92
N PHE A 778 -7.18 29.00 11.44
CA PHE A 778 -6.76 28.04 10.43
C PHE A 778 -6.86 26.60 10.93
N LEU A 779 -6.38 26.28 12.14
CA LEU A 779 -6.46 24.91 12.68
C LEU A 779 -7.92 24.43 12.85
N LYS A 780 -8.83 25.33 13.24
CA LYS A 780 -10.27 25.02 13.32
C LYS A 780 -10.89 24.77 11.95
N TRP A 781 -10.54 25.59 10.95
CA TRP A 781 -10.98 25.40 9.56
C TRP A 781 -10.44 24.08 9.00
N TRP A 782 -9.12 23.85 9.14
CA TRP A 782 -8.45 22.65 8.67
C TRP A 782 -9.07 21.39 9.24
N ASN A 783 -9.34 21.37 10.55
CA ASN A 783 -9.96 20.23 11.24
C ASN A 783 -11.50 20.27 11.25
N SER A 784 -12.13 21.04 10.37
CA SER A 784 -13.59 20.99 10.20
C SER A 784 -13.99 19.75 9.39
N ALA A 785 -15.20 19.23 9.65
CA ALA A 785 -15.65 18.00 9.00
C ALA A 785 -15.74 18.13 7.47
N GLU A 786 -16.18 19.30 6.98
CA GLU A 786 -16.28 19.60 5.56
C GLU A 786 -14.91 19.64 4.88
N VAL A 787 -13.95 20.38 5.45
CA VAL A 787 -12.60 20.54 4.89
C VAL A 787 -11.85 19.21 4.91
N GLN A 788 -11.93 18.46 6.02
CA GLN A 788 -11.30 17.14 6.12
C GLN A 788 -11.89 16.12 5.14
N ALA A 789 -13.22 16.11 4.95
CA ALA A 789 -13.86 15.25 3.98
C ALA A 789 -13.49 15.64 2.54
N ARG A 790 -13.50 16.94 2.22
CA ARG A 790 -13.10 17.43 0.90
C ARG A 790 -11.63 17.12 0.61
N TYR A 791 -10.73 17.42 1.53
CA TYR A 791 -9.31 17.13 1.38
C TYR A 791 -9.05 15.64 1.18
N GLY A 792 -9.66 14.78 2.00
CA GLY A 792 -9.48 13.34 1.87
C GLY A 792 -10.04 12.77 0.56
N ASN A 793 -11.22 13.23 0.13
CA ASN A 793 -11.80 12.84 -1.16
C ASN A 793 -10.96 13.34 -2.34
N ASP A 794 -10.48 14.59 -2.31
CA ASP A 794 -9.62 15.14 -3.36
C ASP A 794 -8.28 14.39 -3.41
N MET A 795 -7.66 14.11 -2.26
CA MET A 795 -6.41 13.36 -2.19
C MET A 795 -6.55 11.95 -2.77
N GLU A 796 -7.61 11.23 -2.41
CA GLU A 796 -7.85 9.86 -2.89
C GLU A 796 -8.32 9.85 -4.35
N ALA A 797 -9.16 10.80 -4.78
CA ALA A 797 -9.60 10.91 -6.18
C ALA A 797 -8.43 11.24 -7.11
N VAL A 798 -7.52 12.12 -6.66
CA VAL A 798 -6.34 12.48 -7.44
C VAL A 798 -5.33 11.34 -7.40
N ASN A 799 -5.06 10.71 -6.26
CA ASN A 799 -3.88 9.85 -6.08
C ASN A 799 -4.14 8.35 -5.86
N GLY A 800 -5.40 7.93 -5.84
CA GLY A 800 -5.84 6.55 -5.61
C GLY A 800 -5.93 6.17 -4.13
N VAL A 801 -6.44 4.97 -3.85
CA VAL A 801 -6.73 4.42 -2.49
C VAL A 801 -5.50 4.46 -1.55
N ALA A 802 -4.28 4.41 -2.10
CA ALA A 802 -3.05 4.52 -1.33
C ALA A 802 -2.89 5.86 -0.58
N PHE A 803 -3.66 6.89 -0.98
CA PHE A 803 -3.71 8.21 -0.37
C PHE A 803 -4.99 8.47 0.42
N ARG A 804 -5.72 7.41 0.77
CA ARG A 804 -6.85 7.50 1.69
C ARG A 804 -6.45 8.33 2.91
N TRP A 805 -7.38 9.16 3.36
CA TRP A 805 -7.12 10.08 4.45
C TRP A 805 -7.76 9.56 5.75
N ASN A 806 -6.95 9.25 6.76
CA ASN A 806 -7.43 8.79 8.06
C ASN A 806 -7.64 9.97 9.01
N THR A 807 -8.53 10.89 8.64
CA THR A 807 -8.90 12.03 9.48
C THR A 807 -9.32 11.59 10.88
N SER A 808 -8.89 12.33 11.90
CA SER A 808 -9.30 12.12 13.29
C SER A 808 -10.71 12.63 13.60
N VAL A 809 -11.34 13.33 12.65
CA VAL A 809 -12.69 13.89 12.79
C VAL A 809 -13.72 12.85 12.34
N ALA A 810 -14.41 12.21 13.30
CA ALA A 810 -15.36 11.12 13.01
C ALA A 810 -16.46 11.50 11.99
N GLU A 811 -16.96 12.74 12.04
CA GLU A 811 -17.95 13.24 11.07
C GLU A 811 -17.40 13.28 9.63
N ALA A 812 -16.13 13.67 9.46
CA ALA A 812 -15.48 13.64 8.15
C ALA A 812 -15.17 12.21 7.71
N PHE A 813 -14.76 11.36 8.66
CA PHE A 813 -14.40 9.97 8.40
C PHE A 813 -15.52 9.21 7.69
N VAL A 814 -16.77 9.36 8.12
CA VAL A 814 -17.92 8.70 7.47
C VAL A 814 -18.32 9.28 6.12
N LYS A 815 -17.75 10.42 5.72
CA LYS A 815 -17.94 11.05 4.40
C LYS A 815 -16.83 10.67 3.41
N LEU A 816 -15.82 9.93 3.85
CA LEU A 816 -14.75 9.40 3.02
C LEU A 816 -15.11 8.01 2.46
N PRO A 817 -14.46 7.54 1.39
CA PRO A 817 -14.90 6.37 0.62
C PRO A 817 -14.48 5.04 1.25
N TRP A 818 -14.86 4.84 2.51
CA TRP A 818 -14.72 3.58 3.24
C TRP A 818 -15.83 2.59 2.85
N LYS A 819 -15.54 1.29 2.91
CA LYS A 819 -16.62 0.30 2.94
C LYS A 819 -17.42 0.52 4.22
N LEU A 820 -18.74 0.57 4.12
CA LEU A 820 -19.62 0.88 5.25
C LEU A 820 -19.42 -0.10 6.42
N GLU A 821 -19.30 -1.39 6.13
CA GLU A 821 -19.03 -2.43 7.12
C GLU A 821 -17.70 -2.19 7.86
N ASP A 822 -16.65 -1.81 7.14
CA ASP A 822 -15.33 -1.54 7.71
C ASP A 822 -15.33 -0.24 8.52
N ALA A 823 -15.97 0.81 8.01
CA ALA A 823 -16.10 2.09 8.70
C ALA A 823 -16.78 1.90 10.06
N ASN A 824 -17.84 1.10 10.11
CA ASN A 824 -18.53 0.77 11.36
C ASN A 824 -17.63 0.05 12.36
N VAL A 825 -16.82 -0.91 11.92
CA VAL A 825 -15.85 -1.60 12.78
C VAL A 825 -14.81 -0.63 13.33
N ILE A 826 -14.26 0.24 12.48
CA ILE A 826 -13.25 1.23 12.87
C ILE A 826 -13.82 2.22 13.89
N LEU A 827 -15.04 2.71 13.67
CA LEU A 827 -15.71 3.64 14.59
C LEU A 827 -16.01 2.98 15.94
N LYS A 828 -16.51 1.74 15.94
CA LYS A 828 -16.70 0.97 17.19
C LYS A 828 -15.39 0.76 17.93
N GLN A 829 -14.30 0.53 17.22
CA GLN A 829 -12.99 0.41 17.83
C GLN A 829 -12.46 1.75 18.37
N TRP A 830 -12.72 2.87 17.69
CA TRP A 830 -12.36 4.22 18.17
C TRP A 830 -13.07 4.63 19.45
N ARG A 831 -14.21 4.03 19.77
CA ARG A 831 -14.86 4.12 21.08
C ARG A 831 -13.88 3.77 22.21
N TRP A 832 -12.94 2.88 21.96
CA TRP A 832 -11.95 2.38 22.91
C TRP A 832 -10.55 2.94 22.67
N TYR A 833 -10.42 4.03 21.91
CA TYR A 833 -9.13 4.63 21.61
C TYR A 833 -8.52 5.27 22.86
N LYS A 834 -7.30 4.86 23.22
CA LYS A 834 -6.55 5.39 24.37
C LYS A 834 -5.04 5.27 24.12
N ASP A 835 -4.37 6.40 23.88
CA ASP A 835 -2.91 6.44 23.75
C ASP A 835 -2.21 6.59 25.10
N VAL A 836 -0.89 6.39 25.11
CA VAL A 836 -0.05 6.60 26.30
C VAL A 836 0.22 8.10 26.51
N PRO A 837 0.01 8.66 27.71
CA PRO A 837 0.37 10.04 28.02
C PRO A 837 1.86 10.29 27.78
N ASN A 838 2.20 11.49 27.31
CA ASN A 838 3.59 11.93 27.14
C ASN A 838 3.96 12.91 28.25
N LEU A 839 5.04 12.64 28.97
CA LEU A 839 5.49 13.45 30.11
C LEU A 839 7.02 13.48 30.19
N PRO A 840 7.63 14.41 30.94
CA PRO A 840 9.09 14.50 31.04
C PRO A 840 9.74 13.19 31.51
N GLY A 841 10.57 12.60 30.65
CA GLY A 841 11.19 11.28 30.89
C GLY A 841 10.36 10.09 30.39
N GLY A 842 9.13 10.32 29.91
CA GLY A 842 8.21 9.29 29.42
C GLY A 842 8.74 8.50 28.22
N TYR A 843 9.62 9.07 27.39
CA TYR A 843 10.30 8.33 26.30
C TYR A 843 11.03 7.07 26.78
N PHE A 844 11.41 7.03 28.06
CA PHE A 844 12.11 5.91 28.68
C PHE A 844 11.17 4.72 28.94
N LEU A 845 9.87 4.96 29.09
CA LEU A 845 8.85 3.91 29.23
C LEU A 845 8.90 2.93 28.07
N GLU A 846 8.75 3.43 26.83
CA GLU A 846 8.72 2.59 25.64
C GLU A 846 10.01 1.77 25.51
N ARG A 847 11.16 2.39 25.80
CA ARG A 847 12.45 1.73 25.75
C ARG A 847 12.57 0.61 26.78
N GLU A 848 12.24 0.86 28.04
CA GLU A 848 12.44 -0.14 29.09
C GLU A 848 11.36 -1.23 29.09
N ILE A 849 10.14 -0.92 28.66
CA ILE A 849 9.11 -1.93 28.35
C ILE A 849 9.62 -2.88 27.27
N LYS A 850 10.22 -2.35 26.20
CA LYS A 850 10.84 -3.17 25.15
C LYS A 850 12.02 -3.98 25.69
N ASN A 851 12.90 -3.40 26.50
CA ASN A 851 14.01 -4.13 27.12
C ASN A 851 13.50 -5.26 28.03
N ALA A 852 12.46 -5.01 28.83
CA ALA A 852 11.84 -6.04 29.65
C ALA A 852 11.27 -7.18 28.80
N TRP A 853 10.61 -6.84 27.69
CA TRP A 853 10.11 -7.84 26.75
C TRP A 853 11.25 -8.66 26.13
N LEU A 854 12.34 -8.02 25.68
CA LEU A 854 13.52 -8.72 25.15
C LEU A 854 14.11 -9.68 26.19
N ARG A 855 14.30 -9.21 27.43
CA ARG A 855 14.76 -10.08 28.54
C ARG A 855 13.85 -11.28 28.74
N THR A 856 12.53 -11.10 28.62
CA THR A 856 11.55 -12.16 28.90
C THR A 856 11.36 -13.13 27.74
N VAL A 857 11.28 -12.62 26.51
CA VAL A 857 10.90 -13.39 25.32
C VAL A 857 12.11 -13.87 24.53
N VAL A 858 13.20 -13.12 24.53
CA VAL A 858 14.44 -13.48 23.83
C VAL A 858 15.40 -14.16 24.79
N ASP A 859 15.69 -13.53 25.94
CA ASP A 859 16.72 -14.05 26.87
C ASP A 859 16.18 -15.11 27.84
N GLY A 860 14.86 -15.34 27.87
CA GLY A 860 14.22 -16.33 28.75
C GLY A 860 14.23 -15.97 30.24
N THR A 861 14.42 -14.70 30.58
CA THR A 861 14.38 -14.19 31.96
C THR A 861 12.94 -14.21 32.47
N ASN A 862 12.77 -14.39 33.78
CA ASN A 862 11.45 -14.34 34.40
C ASN A 862 10.74 -12.98 34.13
N SER A 863 9.47 -13.04 33.74
CA SER A 863 8.68 -11.86 33.35
C SER A 863 8.54 -10.83 34.48
N ARG A 864 8.36 -11.30 35.73
CA ARG A 864 8.25 -10.43 36.90
C ARG A 864 9.55 -9.65 37.13
N SER A 865 10.68 -10.35 37.21
CA SER A 865 12.00 -9.72 37.42
C SER A 865 12.36 -8.73 36.30
N SER A 866 12.00 -9.08 35.05
CA SER A 866 12.21 -8.22 33.89
C SER A 866 11.42 -6.91 33.97
N LEU A 867 10.15 -6.97 34.41
CA LEU A 867 9.32 -5.78 34.60
C LEU A 867 9.75 -4.99 35.84
N GLU A 868 10.09 -5.63 36.96
CA GLU A 868 10.62 -4.95 38.16
C GLU A 868 11.85 -4.12 37.84
N THR A 869 12.77 -4.67 37.02
CA THR A 869 13.95 -3.94 36.54
C THR A 869 13.56 -2.72 35.69
N ALA A 870 12.62 -2.89 34.75
CA ALA A 870 12.16 -1.78 33.92
C ALA A 870 11.47 -0.68 34.74
N VAL A 871 10.62 -1.05 35.72
CA VAL A 871 9.99 -0.10 36.66
C VAL A 871 11.05 0.75 37.35
N MET A 872 12.10 0.12 37.90
CA MET A 872 13.17 0.84 38.59
C MET A 872 13.89 1.84 37.68
N ASP A 873 14.19 1.45 36.44
CA ASP A 873 14.91 2.31 35.51
C ASP A 873 14.02 3.44 34.96
N ILE A 874 12.72 3.16 34.73
CA ILE A 874 11.72 4.17 34.37
C ILE A 874 11.60 5.21 35.48
N ASP A 875 11.33 4.80 36.72
CA ASP A 875 11.14 5.73 37.84
C ASP A 875 12.40 6.57 38.12
N ARG A 876 13.59 5.99 37.91
CA ARG A 876 14.86 6.73 38.02
C ARG A 876 14.93 7.85 36.99
N GLU A 877 14.59 7.58 35.74
CA GLU A 877 14.62 8.59 34.68
C GLU A 877 13.52 9.64 34.86
N LEU A 878 12.30 9.21 35.20
CA LEU A 878 11.18 10.11 35.52
C LEU A 878 11.60 11.10 36.61
N ARG A 879 12.15 10.60 37.73
CA ARG A 879 12.64 11.46 38.82
C ARG A 879 13.71 12.43 38.34
N ARG A 880 14.69 11.97 37.55
CA ARG A 880 15.77 12.80 37.01
C ARG A 880 15.21 13.95 36.17
N LYS A 881 14.27 13.66 35.27
CA LYS A 881 13.63 14.68 34.42
C LYS A 881 12.69 15.60 35.19
N GLN A 882 11.98 15.08 36.18
CA GLN A 882 11.13 15.90 37.05
C GLN A 882 11.94 16.89 37.89
N GLN A 883 13.15 16.52 38.33
CA GLN A 883 14.08 17.45 38.97
C GLN A 883 14.60 18.50 37.98
N GLU A 884 14.98 18.08 36.76
CA GLU A 884 15.43 18.96 35.68
C GLU A 884 14.38 20.04 35.33
N PHE A 885 13.10 19.71 35.38
CA PHE A 885 11.99 20.61 35.02
C PHE A 885 11.18 21.15 36.23
N GLY A 886 11.70 21.00 37.46
CA GLY A 886 11.15 21.61 38.66
C GLY A 886 9.77 21.07 39.10
N PHE A 887 9.45 19.83 38.79
CA PHE A 887 8.31 19.10 39.39
C PHE A 887 8.67 18.52 40.76
N VAL A 888 9.95 18.22 40.95
CA VAL A 888 10.54 17.67 42.18
C VAL A 888 11.78 18.49 42.54
N ASP A 889 12.00 18.77 43.82
CA ASP A 889 13.20 19.49 44.27
C ASP A 889 14.45 18.59 44.36
N GLN A 890 15.61 19.17 44.70
CA GLN A 890 16.85 18.39 44.84
C GLN A 890 16.81 17.36 45.98
N ASP A 891 15.95 17.57 46.98
CA ASP A 891 15.74 16.65 48.10
C ASP A 891 14.71 15.54 47.76
N GLY A 892 14.14 15.56 46.56
CA GLY A 892 13.16 14.58 46.10
C GLY A 892 11.72 14.85 46.56
N ARG A 893 11.41 16.04 47.08
CA ARG A 893 10.06 16.44 47.46
C ARG A 893 9.27 16.94 46.25
N THR A 894 8.01 16.56 46.17
CA THR A 894 7.09 17.05 45.14
C THR A 894 6.84 18.54 45.29
N VAL A 895 7.13 19.30 44.25
CA VAL A 895 6.83 20.74 44.15
C VAL A 895 5.49 20.96 43.45
N ARG A 896 5.22 20.21 42.37
CA ARG A 896 3.97 20.24 41.61
C ARG A 896 3.74 18.93 40.86
N THR A 897 2.47 18.61 40.60
CA THR A 897 2.03 17.42 39.86
C THR A 897 1.63 17.77 38.43
N LEU A 898 1.63 16.77 37.56
CA LEU A 898 1.15 16.92 36.17
C LEU A 898 -0.37 16.83 36.07
N ASP A 899 -1.02 16.10 36.99
CA ASP A 899 -2.46 15.85 37.04
C ASP A 899 -2.97 15.32 35.69
N LEU A 900 -2.54 14.12 35.33
CA LEU A 900 -2.86 13.49 34.04
C LEU A 900 -4.38 13.30 33.87
N PRO A 901 -4.94 13.54 32.67
CA PRO A 901 -6.35 13.28 32.40
C PRO A 901 -6.66 11.79 32.52
N VAL A 902 -7.84 11.47 33.04
CA VAL A 902 -8.30 10.08 33.19
C VAL A 902 -9.29 9.76 32.08
N VAL A 903 -9.00 8.69 31.33
CA VAL A 903 -9.91 8.11 30.33
C VAL A 903 -10.22 6.68 30.73
N ASN A 904 -11.39 6.49 31.33
CA ASN A 904 -11.85 5.21 31.88
C ASN A 904 -13.25 4.80 31.39
N LYS A 905 -13.80 5.54 30.42
CA LYS A 905 -15.09 5.25 29.79
C LYS A 905 -14.97 5.32 28.27
N PRO A 906 -15.65 4.41 27.55
CA PRO A 906 -15.69 4.46 26.09
C PRO A 906 -16.21 5.80 25.58
N TRP A 907 -15.68 6.26 24.45
CA TRP A 907 -16.12 7.51 23.82
C TRP A 907 -17.46 7.36 23.13
N GLU A 908 -18.53 7.91 23.72
CA GLU A 908 -19.90 7.87 23.17
C GLU A 908 -20.10 8.83 21.98
N GLY A 909 -19.20 9.80 21.77
CA GLY A 909 -19.32 10.77 20.66
C GLY A 909 -19.19 10.14 19.27
N VAL A 910 -18.68 8.91 19.18
CA VAL A 910 -18.60 8.16 17.92
C VAL A 910 -19.93 7.50 17.53
N ASP A 911 -20.83 7.28 18.49
CA ASP A 911 -22.03 6.45 18.32
C ASP A 911 -23.00 7.05 17.28
N ALA A 912 -23.01 8.38 17.13
CA ALA A 912 -23.81 9.08 16.12
C ALA A 912 -23.41 8.76 14.66
N TYR A 913 -22.23 8.18 14.45
CA TYR A 913 -21.64 7.91 13.13
C TYR A 913 -21.63 6.42 12.76
N VAL A 914 -21.92 5.53 13.72
CA VAL A 914 -22.04 4.08 13.49
C VAL A 914 -23.42 3.81 12.88
N LYS A 915 -23.48 3.17 11.71
CA LYS A 915 -24.71 2.95 10.93
C LYS A 915 -25.22 1.52 10.93
#